data_AF-A0A377GEE6-F1
#
_entry.id   AF-A0A377GEE6-F1
#
_cell.length_a   1.000
_cell.length_b   1.000
_cell.length_c   1.000
_cell.angle_alpha   90.00
_cell.angle_beta   90.00
_cell.angle_gamma   90.00
#
_symmetry.space_group_name_H-M   'P 1'
#
loop_
_entity.id
_entity.type
_entity.pdbx_description
1 polymer ?
#
loop_
_entity_poly.entity_id
_entity_poly.type
_entity_poly.pdbx_seq_one_letter_code
_entity_poly.pdbx_strand_id
1 'polypeptide(L)'
;MLTEEQIKARKAYINLLIEKAKEKALVSPDNLLIDPQGRILIDVALPEDALEQFKAGFVGDIKPSKVTTVSLDVTKDPDLQALKDAYMEKYGLDDTALQQLSTVQSSIIPLQQEYHFHLALAARTYGKVFEKQTGDKLKKKLEKEAGISELESQLKKAIDTKIDAGTYNREEFKEEFKDLLEQIKTVKREINKKFTPQFKAEQKIIQMQMAEAHQKAMERVQVLVEGAFKKALAKASKGNTLDEAKLIKELDKARKGISAEAHGILMEEVVRATGKRLSRKDLKQADVLHLAESTTATPNDLLHTDGSSKLATWISGSENTAHERGVDTLADRQIATIALKEGGYTPSRLQIRTPSLDVKKDIEKPAAINDVSVKLLTIAAKYSLDKVVTDKPEIGKAFTYNLHTAINDTLGDINGNKQSAGARIILSGAHLYNKSQLDSVNPKPFCLVQNISINGFGDTLGYGGNSLRTEATLMAEMAMLYNLVGEDDIQRNMVKEVFDKYREFLGEANAHPTDDLFFSASPQGKEAIALIQDIKKGWESQQLGAEAVNPVESAKAALKKMMANNLHHQHEYSKLIQALSIFVEEASIAGCKSGNERAQAINGRVAIFDHEAGNLEESEIFATMNLLAVSEGETVINETEKLKRLMDEQYDKRLQSGVSLISDVDQGASAKVNARKTLDGVSWYAVPFVAIVNFFSNQSRNIAEESSLQNLSQGKAGKMQAHKGLTKQMADSWEPKSLGSYLGKVGIFLSVITAGVGFFLVGLPAYAVYKSKTNAQIEPKIQAAMKDYQSAHQEEVNPVTCNGGPQTLVGTLNVSGQSIGKGDVFGFTPPPPPKTDSPSQGVELLEEITNDTTPTYQ
;
A
#
# COMPACT_ATOMS: atom_id res chain seq x y z
N MET A 1 5.46 9.57 23.73
CA MET A 1 5.55 10.18 22.38
C MET A 1 7.00 10.26 21.90
N LEU A 2 7.25 10.72 20.67
CA LEU A 2 8.59 11.13 20.25
C LEU A 2 9.08 12.34 21.06
N THR A 3 10.37 12.33 21.38
CA THR A 3 11.07 13.44 22.06
C THR A 3 11.29 14.62 21.11
N GLU A 4 11.56 15.80 21.68
CA GLU A 4 11.88 16.99 20.90
C GLU A 4 13.15 16.80 20.05
N GLU A 5 14.16 16.11 20.59
CA GLU A 5 15.39 15.76 19.87
C GLU A 5 15.10 14.87 18.66
N GLN A 6 14.22 13.87 18.83
CA GLN A 6 13.79 13.00 17.73
C GLN A 6 13.03 13.79 16.67
N ILE A 7 12.12 14.67 17.06
CA ILE A 7 11.38 15.52 16.12
C ILE A 7 12.33 16.42 15.33
N LYS A 8 13.29 17.04 16.01
CA LYS A 8 14.31 17.91 15.38
C LYS A 8 15.19 17.12 14.40
N ALA A 9 15.68 15.95 14.80
CA ALA A 9 16.49 15.08 13.94
C ALA A 9 15.71 14.58 12.72
N ARG A 10 14.44 14.21 12.90
CA ARG A 10 13.55 13.83 11.80
C ARG A 10 13.36 14.97 10.80
N LYS A 11 13.11 16.19 11.29
CA LYS A 11 12.98 17.38 10.44
C LYS A 11 14.26 17.65 9.66
N ALA A 12 15.42 17.53 10.31
CA ALA A 12 16.72 17.69 9.66
C ALA A 12 16.94 16.66 8.53
N TYR A 13 16.64 15.38 8.78
CA TYR A 13 16.75 14.32 7.78
C TYR A 13 15.83 14.57 6.56
N ILE A 14 14.55 14.90 6.81
CA ILE A 14 13.60 15.16 5.72
C ILE A 14 13.99 16.43 4.94
N ASN A 15 14.43 17.50 5.61
CA ASN A 15 14.90 18.69 4.93
C ASN A 15 16.14 18.40 4.07
N LEU A 16 17.07 17.55 4.53
CA LEU A 16 18.20 17.12 3.73
C LEU A 16 17.77 16.41 2.44
N LEU A 17 16.73 15.57 2.50
CA LEU A 17 16.14 14.95 1.30
C LEU A 17 15.54 15.99 0.35
N ILE A 18 14.82 16.99 0.87
CA ILE A 18 14.22 18.07 0.07
C ILE A 18 15.31 18.88 -0.64
N GLU A 19 16.32 19.32 0.09
CA GLU A 19 17.43 20.11 -0.47
C GLU A 19 18.18 19.33 -1.55
N LYS A 20 18.47 18.04 -1.32
CA LYS A 20 19.09 17.19 -2.35
C LYS A 20 18.20 16.94 -3.56
N ALA A 21 16.88 16.87 -3.38
CA ALA A 21 15.95 16.80 -4.49
C ALA A 21 15.95 18.09 -5.32
N LYS A 22 15.97 19.27 -4.67
CA LYS A 22 16.07 20.58 -5.33
C LYS A 22 17.37 20.69 -6.13
N GLU A 23 18.52 20.39 -5.51
CA GLU A 23 19.83 20.40 -6.17
C GLU A 23 19.80 19.56 -7.45
N LYS A 24 19.31 18.32 -7.38
CA LYS A 24 19.20 17.43 -8.53
C LYS A 24 18.24 17.94 -9.60
N ALA A 25 17.09 18.49 -9.20
CA ALA A 25 16.11 19.03 -10.15
C ALA A 25 16.69 20.20 -10.96
N LEU A 26 17.49 21.07 -10.33
CA LEU A 26 18.07 22.24 -10.97
C LEU A 26 19.25 21.91 -11.91
N VAL A 27 19.85 20.72 -11.81
CA VAL A 27 20.95 20.28 -12.70
C VAL A 27 20.48 19.99 -14.13
N SER A 28 19.23 19.55 -14.33
CA SER A 28 18.71 19.21 -15.66
C SER A 28 17.20 19.48 -15.78
N PRO A 29 16.79 20.76 -15.68
CA PRO A 29 15.38 21.14 -15.65
C PRO A 29 14.59 20.67 -16.89
N ASP A 30 15.24 20.67 -18.06
CA ASP A 30 14.60 20.34 -19.34
C ASP A 30 14.22 18.85 -19.48
N ASN A 31 14.85 17.98 -18.69
CA ASN A 31 14.62 16.53 -18.74
C ASN A 31 13.58 16.08 -17.71
N LEU A 32 13.00 17.00 -16.95
CA LEU A 32 12.06 16.65 -15.89
C LEU A 32 10.65 16.41 -16.43
N LEU A 33 10.06 15.32 -15.93
CA LEU A 33 8.66 15.00 -16.17
C LEU A 33 7.83 15.72 -15.11
N ILE A 34 7.00 16.65 -15.57
CA ILE A 34 6.22 17.53 -14.70
C ILE A 34 4.78 17.02 -14.71
N ASP A 35 4.24 16.80 -13.52
CA ASP A 35 2.86 16.40 -13.30
C ASP A 35 1.89 17.58 -13.45
N PRO A 36 0.63 17.35 -13.86
CA PRO A 36 -0.41 18.38 -13.87
C PRO A 36 -0.57 19.19 -12.57
N GLN A 37 -0.24 18.61 -11.41
CA GLN A 37 -0.23 19.31 -10.13
C GLN A 37 0.93 20.31 -9.96
N GLY A 38 1.86 20.41 -10.92
CA GLY A 38 3.10 21.19 -10.74
C GLY A 38 4.08 20.48 -9.82
N ARG A 39 4.24 19.16 -10.03
CA ARG A 39 5.14 18.32 -9.24
C ARG A 39 6.14 17.60 -10.12
N ILE A 40 7.31 17.31 -9.57
CA ILE A 40 8.34 16.47 -10.21
C ILE A 40 8.74 15.34 -9.28
N LEU A 41 9.15 14.21 -9.85
CA LEU A 41 9.68 13.07 -9.09
C LEU A 41 11.20 13.02 -9.23
N ILE A 42 11.90 13.00 -8.10
CA ILE A 42 13.37 12.97 -8.03
C ILE A 42 13.82 11.87 -7.09
N ASP A 43 14.66 10.96 -7.58
CA ASP A 43 15.27 9.93 -6.73
C ASP A 43 16.52 10.49 -6.02
N VAL A 44 16.49 10.46 -4.69
CA VAL A 44 17.56 10.93 -3.82
C VAL A 44 18.19 9.74 -3.09
N ALA A 45 19.50 9.61 -3.22
CA ALA A 45 20.31 8.71 -2.40
C ALA A 45 21.15 9.60 -1.49
N LEU A 46 21.04 9.39 -0.18
CA LEU A 46 21.83 10.12 0.80
C LEU A 46 23.10 9.33 1.17
N PRO A 47 24.19 10.03 1.54
CA PRO A 47 25.40 9.40 2.06
C PRO A 47 25.17 8.67 3.39
N GLU A 48 26.08 7.77 3.76
CA GLU A 48 25.93 6.91 4.97
C GLU A 48 25.90 7.70 6.29
N ASP A 49 26.50 8.89 6.35
CA ASP A 49 26.46 9.77 7.53
C ASP A 49 25.06 10.34 7.79
N ALA A 50 24.21 10.48 6.76
CA ALA A 50 22.81 10.82 6.94
C ALA A 50 22.02 9.74 7.72
N LEU A 51 22.54 8.50 7.80
CA LEU A 51 21.91 7.43 8.58
C LEU A 51 21.90 7.73 10.07
N GLU A 52 22.87 8.50 10.59
CA GLU A 52 22.88 8.89 12.01
C GLU A 52 21.75 9.89 12.31
N GLN A 53 21.48 10.83 11.40
CA GLN A 53 20.32 11.72 11.52
C GLN A 53 19.01 10.95 11.45
N PHE A 54 18.92 9.95 10.56
CA PHE A 54 17.75 9.08 10.48
C PHE A 54 17.54 8.32 11.80
N LYS A 55 18.56 7.61 12.32
CA LYS A 55 18.47 6.86 13.58
C LYS A 55 18.08 7.74 14.76
N ALA A 56 18.53 8.99 14.78
CA ALA A 56 18.15 9.95 15.81
C ALA A 56 16.68 10.40 15.71
N GLY A 57 16.11 10.49 14.51
CA GLY A 57 14.73 10.96 14.29
C GLY A 57 13.65 9.86 14.17
N PHE A 58 14.06 8.62 13.93
CA PHE A 58 13.19 7.49 13.65
C PHE A 58 13.48 6.36 14.66
N VAL A 59 12.47 5.99 15.45
CA VAL A 59 12.60 5.04 16.56
C VAL A 59 12.33 3.62 16.07
N GLY A 60 13.15 2.67 16.53
CA GLY A 60 13.01 1.24 16.22
C GLY A 60 14.16 0.68 15.38
N ASP A 61 14.04 -0.60 15.02
CA ASP A 61 14.91 -1.26 14.04
C ASP A 61 14.36 -1.03 12.62
N ILE A 62 14.29 0.24 12.24
CA ILE A 62 13.93 0.69 10.90
C ILE A 62 15.15 1.29 10.23
N LYS A 63 15.25 1.08 8.92
CA LYS A 63 16.35 1.57 8.09
C LYS A 63 15.75 2.36 6.94
N PRO A 64 16.30 3.51 6.59
CA PRO A 64 15.85 4.21 5.40
C PRO A 64 16.19 3.35 4.18
N SER A 65 15.39 3.47 3.13
CA SER A 65 15.75 2.87 1.86
C SER A 65 17.03 3.52 1.32
N LYS A 66 17.72 2.82 0.42
CA LYS A 66 18.90 3.41 -0.25
C LYS A 66 18.55 4.62 -1.12
N VAL A 67 17.32 4.63 -1.63
CA VAL A 67 16.77 5.69 -2.47
C VAL A 67 15.43 6.10 -1.93
N THR A 68 15.25 7.39 -1.68
CA THR A 68 13.96 8.01 -1.45
C THR A 68 13.50 8.68 -2.74
N THR A 69 12.32 8.33 -3.22
CA THR A 69 11.67 9.07 -4.32
C THR A 69 11.00 10.31 -3.73
N VAL A 70 11.33 11.49 -4.22
CA VAL A 70 10.82 12.77 -3.72
C VAL A 70 9.86 13.38 -4.74
N SER A 71 8.59 13.54 -4.37
CA SER A 71 7.56 14.30 -5.08
C SER A 71 7.63 15.76 -4.63
N LEU A 72 8.39 16.55 -5.39
CA LEU A 72 8.69 17.95 -5.10
C LEU A 72 7.66 18.88 -5.75
N ASP A 73 7.10 19.81 -4.97
CA ASP A 73 6.17 20.83 -5.45
C ASP A 73 6.96 22.04 -5.96
N VAL A 74 6.84 22.32 -7.26
CA VAL A 74 7.59 23.41 -7.90
C VAL A 74 6.80 24.73 -7.91
N THR A 75 5.55 24.75 -7.45
CA THR A 75 4.65 25.90 -7.67
C THR A 75 4.75 26.99 -6.60
N LYS A 76 5.19 26.62 -5.39
CA LYS A 76 5.26 27.50 -4.22
C LYS A 76 6.68 27.74 -3.70
N ASP A 77 7.66 26.93 -4.12
CA ASP A 77 9.03 27.04 -3.63
C ASP A 77 9.80 28.12 -4.43
N PRO A 78 10.32 29.17 -3.77
CA PRO A 78 11.04 30.24 -4.46
C PRO A 78 12.35 29.76 -5.11
N ASP A 79 12.98 28.71 -4.60
CA ASP A 79 14.23 28.17 -5.16
C ASP A 79 13.99 27.46 -6.50
N LEU A 80 12.74 27.14 -6.81
CA LEU A 80 12.33 26.39 -7.98
C LEU A 80 11.60 27.25 -9.02
N GLN A 81 11.78 28.58 -8.98
CA GLN A 81 11.10 29.51 -9.88
C GLN A 81 11.30 29.16 -11.37
N ALA A 82 12.50 28.73 -11.79
CA ALA A 82 12.74 28.32 -13.17
C ALA A 82 11.89 27.08 -13.58
N LEU A 83 11.69 26.14 -12.65
CA LEU A 83 10.84 24.96 -12.88
C LEU A 83 9.36 25.31 -12.86
N LYS A 84 8.96 26.28 -12.04
CA LYS A 84 7.61 26.86 -12.05
C LYS A 84 7.30 27.50 -13.40
N ASP A 85 8.23 28.29 -13.93
CA ASP A 85 8.08 28.93 -15.24
C ASP A 85 7.96 27.87 -16.36
N ALA A 86 8.81 26.84 -16.32
CA ALA A 86 8.72 25.70 -17.24
C ALA A 86 7.39 24.95 -17.11
N TYR A 87 6.88 24.74 -15.90
CA TYR A 87 5.57 24.15 -15.66
C TYR A 87 4.44 24.99 -16.29
N MET A 88 4.46 26.31 -16.06
CA MET A 88 3.48 27.23 -16.62
C MET A 88 3.51 27.23 -18.15
N GLU A 89 4.69 27.32 -18.75
CA GLU A 89 4.86 27.26 -20.21
C GLU A 89 4.36 25.92 -20.78
N LYS A 90 4.81 24.81 -20.19
CA LYS A 90 4.49 23.44 -20.63
C LYS A 90 2.99 23.20 -20.68
N TYR A 91 2.25 23.73 -19.72
CA TYR A 91 0.80 23.58 -19.64
C TYR A 91 -0.01 24.75 -20.20
N GLY A 92 0.64 25.84 -20.62
CA GLY A 92 -0.02 27.04 -21.14
C GLY A 92 -0.83 27.76 -20.06
N LEU A 93 -0.27 27.87 -18.85
CA LEU A 93 -0.88 28.53 -17.71
C LEU A 93 -0.39 29.97 -17.61
N ASP A 94 -1.31 30.89 -17.31
CA ASP A 94 -0.97 32.21 -16.79
C ASP A 94 -1.04 32.23 -15.26
N ASP A 95 -0.65 33.35 -14.64
CA ASP A 95 -0.69 33.50 -13.18
C ASP A 95 -2.09 33.33 -12.59
N THR A 96 -3.13 33.72 -13.34
CA THR A 96 -4.53 33.62 -12.88
C THR A 96 -4.95 32.14 -12.83
N ALA A 97 -4.68 31.39 -13.89
CA ALA A 97 -4.94 29.96 -13.96
C ALA A 97 -4.12 29.20 -12.90
N LEU A 98 -2.85 29.56 -12.70
CA LEU A 98 -2.03 28.96 -11.65
C LEU A 98 -2.60 29.23 -10.24
N GLN A 99 -3.03 30.46 -9.98
CA GLN A 99 -3.64 30.82 -8.70
C GLN A 99 -4.90 29.99 -8.44
N GLN A 100 -5.75 29.81 -9.44
CA GLN A 100 -6.95 28.97 -9.37
C GLN A 100 -6.62 27.49 -9.20
N LEU A 101 -5.62 26.97 -9.91
CA LEU A 101 -5.20 25.58 -9.72
C LEU A 101 -4.63 25.36 -8.31
N SER A 102 -3.97 26.37 -7.74
CA SER A 102 -3.34 26.25 -6.43
C SER A 102 -4.33 26.08 -5.26
N THR A 103 -5.61 26.44 -5.43
CA THR A 103 -6.64 26.22 -4.40
C THR A 103 -7.10 24.77 -4.31
N VAL A 104 -6.87 23.98 -5.36
CA VAL A 104 -7.24 22.56 -5.47
C VAL A 104 -6.09 21.67 -5.95
N GLN A 105 -4.86 22.15 -5.86
CA GLN A 105 -3.67 21.46 -6.34
C GLN A 105 -3.63 20.03 -5.82
N SER A 106 -3.85 19.86 -4.52
CA SER A 106 -3.88 18.57 -3.83
C SER A 106 -5.14 17.75 -4.05
N SER A 107 -6.05 18.13 -4.95
CA SER A 107 -7.17 17.30 -5.43
C SER A 107 -7.12 17.02 -6.94
N ILE A 108 -6.30 17.74 -7.70
CA ILE A 108 -6.01 17.42 -9.11
C ILE A 108 -5.41 16.02 -9.20
N ILE A 109 -5.87 15.20 -10.13
CA ILE A 109 -5.32 13.84 -10.32
C ILE A 109 -3.89 13.92 -10.85
N PRO A 110 -2.89 13.36 -10.14
CA PRO A 110 -1.50 13.44 -10.55
C PRO A 110 -1.17 12.36 -11.58
N LEU A 111 -1.66 12.55 -12.81
CA LEU A 111 -1.58 11.54 -13.86
C LEU A 111 -0.13 11.10 -14.14
N GLN A 112 0.83 12.02 -14.16
CA GLN A 112 2.22 11.68 -14.45
C GLN A 112 2.82 10.83 -13.32
N GLN A 113 2.57 11.22 -12.08
CA GLN A 113 3.02 10.48 -10.90
C GLN A 113 2.34 9.09 -10.79
N GLU A 114 1.02 9.01 -11.01
CA GLU A 114 0.31 7.74 -11.03
C GLU A 114 0.86 6.80 -12.10
N TYR A 115 1.11 7.31 -13.31
CA TYR A 115 1.70 6.50 -14.38
C TYR A 115 3.13 6.10 -14.09
N HIS A 116 3.90 6.95 -13.40
CA HIS A 116 5.24 6.59 -12.97
C HIS A 116 5.22 5.33 -12.08
N PHE A 117 4.43 5.32 -11.02
CA PHE A 117 4.31 4.16 -10.12
C PHE A 117 3.67 2.94 -10.81
N HIS A 118 2.62 3.16 -11.61
CA HIS A 118 1.92 2.12 -12.34
C HIS A 118 2.83 1.38 -13.34
N LEU A 119 3.56 2.13 -14.16
CA LEU A 119 4.45 1.55 -15.16
C LEU A 119 5.73 1.00 -14.54
N ALA A 120 6.21 1.56 -13.43
CA ALA A 120 7.31 0.98 -12.67
C ALA A 120 6.94 -0.43 -12.16
N LEU A 121 5.73 -0.60 -11.62
CA LEU A 121 5.20 -1.91 -11.22
C LEU A 121 5.06 -2.86 -12.42
N ALA A 122 4.51 -2.38 -13.54
CA ALA A 122 4.40 -3.17 -14.76
C ALA A 122 5.77 -3.65 -15.25
N ALA A 123 6.78 -2.76 -15.26
CA ALA A 123 8.16 -3.07 -15.64
C ALA A 123 8.79 -4.10 -14.70
N ARG A 124 8.63 -3.97 -13.37
CA ARG A 124 9.08 -4.99 -12.40
C ARG A 124 8.41 -6.34 -12.65
N THR A 125 7.11 -6.34 -12.94
CA THR A 125 6.35 -7.57 -13.24
C THR A 125 6.89 -8.23 -14.52
N TYR A 126 7.12 -7.46 -15.60
CA TYR A 126 7.77 -7.98 -16.81
C TYR A 126 9.18 -8.52 -16.52
N GLY A 127 9.95 -7.81 -15.70
CA GLY A 127 11.25 -8.26 -15.19
C GLY A 127 11.16 -9.64 -14.56
N LYS A 128 10.21 -9.89 -13.65
CA LYS A 128 10.01 -11.22 -13.03
C LYS A 128 9.62 -12.31 -14.02
N VAL A 129 8.87 -11.98 -15.06
CA VAL A 129 8.58 -12.94 -16.14
C VAL A 129 9.87 -13.31 -16.88
N PHE A 130 10.72 -12.33 -17.21
CA PHE A 130 12.02 -12.58 -17.84
C PHE A 130 12.99 -13.34 -16.91
N GLU A 131 13.01 -13.02 -15.62
CA GLU A 131 13.80 -13.74 -14.62
C GLU A 131 13.39 -15.22 -14.59
N LYS A 132 12.09 -15.53 -14.53
CA LYS A 132 11.59 -16.91 -14.56
C LYS A 132 12.03 -17.65 -15.83
N GLN A 133 11.84 -17.04 -17.00
CA GLN A 133 12.25 -17.65 -18.27
C GLN A 133 13.77 -17.87 -18.37
N THR A 134 14.56 -16.92 -17.88
CA THR A 134 16.03 -16.96 -17.93
C THR A 134 16.55 -17.99 -16.93
N GLY A 135 15.98 -18.04 -15.73
CA GLY A 135 16.27 -19.05 -14.71
C GLY A 135 15.97 -20.46 -15.21
N ASP A 136 14.80 -20.69 -15.82
CA ASP A 136 14.43 -21.99 -16.37
C ASP A 136 15.38 -22.44 -17.49
N LYS A 137 15.77 -21.52 -18.39
CA LYS A 137 16.73 -21.80 -19.47
C LYS A 137 18.12 -22.10 -18.94
N LEU A 138 18.61 -21.29 -18.00
CA LEU A 138 19.93 -21.43 -17.41
C LEU A 138 20.03 -22.75 -16.62
N LYS A 139 19.01 -23.05 -15.81
CA LYS A 139 18.94 -24.30 -15.05
C LYS A 139 18.96 -25.51 -15.98
N LYS A 140 18.12 -25.54 -17.02
CA LYS A 140 18.12 -26.63 -18.03
C LYS A 140 19.46 -26.78 -18.76
N LYS A 141 20.14 -25.67 -19.06
CA LYS A 141 21.47 -25.69 -19.67
C LYS A 141 22.48 -26.37 -18.74
N LEU A 142 22.53 -25.95 -17.48
CA LEU A 142 23.44 -26.52 -16.48
C LEU A 142 23.11 -27.99 -16.15
N GLU A 143 21.82 -28.35 -16.07
CA GLU A 143 21.37 -29.74 -15.90
C GLU A 143 21.83 -30.62 -17.07
N LYS A 144 21.72 -30.12 -18.30
CA LYS A 144 22.20 -30.81 -19.50
C LYS A 144 23.73 -30.96 -19.51
N GLU A 145 24.47 -29.89 -19.19
CA GLU A 145 25.94 -29.89 -19.13
C GLU A 145 26.46 -30.85 -18.05
N ALA A 146 25.74 -30.98 -16.93
CA ALA A 146 26.11 -31.85 -15.83
C ALA A 146 25.58 -33.29 -15.96
N GLY A 147 24.84 -33.61 -17.04
CA GLY A 147 24.33 -34.97 -17.29
C GLY A 147 23.29 -35.47 -16.29
N ILE A 148 22.65 -34.58 -15.52
CA ILE A 148 21.76 -35.00 -14.41
C ILE A 148 20.53 -35.76 -14.88
N SER A 149 19.98 -35.40 -16.04
CA SER A 149 18.81 -36.07 -16.60
C SER A 149 19.08 -37.54 -16.92
N GLU A 150 20.32 -37.89 -17.25
CA GLU A 150 20.73 -39.28 -17.48
C GLU A 150 20.73 -40.05 -16.15
N LEU A 151 21.31 -39.47 -15.10
CA LEU A 151 21.30 -40.07 -13.75
C LEU A 151 19.88 -40.24 -13.20
N GLU A 152 19.02 -39.23 -13.35
CA GLU A 152 17.61 -39.30 -12.94
C GLU A 152 16.82 -40.32 -13.78
N SER A 153 17.13 -40.46 -15.07
CA SER A 153 16.53 -41.51 -15.91
C SER A 153 16.99 -42.91 -15.51
N GLN A 154 18.25 -43.09 -15.14
CA GLN A 154 18.77 -44.37 -14.63
C GLN A 154 18.08 -44.75 -13.33
N LEU A 155 17.97 -43.79 -12.39
CA LEU A 155 17.26 -43.99 -11.13
C LEU A 155 15.79 -44.34 -11.37
N LYS A 156 15.09 -43.61 -12.25
CA LYS A 156 13.68 -43.88 -12.55
C LYS A 156 13.48 -45.27 -13.16
N LYS A 157 14.29 -45.67 -14.15
CA LYS A 157 14.21 -47.01 -14.75
C LYS A 157 14.43 -48.11 -13.70
N ALA A 158 15.34 -47.89 -12.76
CA ALA A 158 15.58 -48.83 -11.68
C ALA A 158 14.38 -48.94 -10.73
N ILE A 159 13.75 -47.82 -10.38
CA ILE A 159 12.50 -47.80 -9.59
C ILE A 159 11.40 -48.56 -10.32
N ASP A 160 11.13 -48.21 -11.57
CA ASP A 160 10.07 -48.82 -12.38
C ASP A 160 10.27 -50.34 -12.48
N THR A 161 11.52 -50.79 -12.69
CA THR A 161 11.86 -52.23 -12.74
C THR A 161 11.54 -52.97 -11.42
N LYS A 162 11.82 -52.36 -10.27
CA LYS A 162 11.54 -52.97 -8.95
C LYS A 162 10.04 -52.98 -8.64
N ILE A 163 9.32 -51.93 -9.03
CA ILE A 163 7.86 -51.85 -8.91
C ILE A 163 7.20 -52.93 -9.77
N ASP A 164 7.60 -53.05 -11.03
CA ASP A 164 7.06 -54.05 -11.96
C ASP A 164 7.36 -55.48 -11.51
N ALA A 165 8.50 -55.71 -10.85
CA ALA A 165 8.86 -56.99 -10.26
C ALA A 165 8.13 -57.29 -8.92
N GLY A 166 7.37 -56.36 -8.36
CA GLY A 166 6.72 -56.52 -7.04
C GLY A 166 7.72 -56.60 -5.87
N THR A 167 8.96 -56.16 -6.07
CA THR A 167 10.07 -56.27 -5.10
C THR A 167 10.48 -54.91 -4.52
N TYR A 168 9.67 -53.87 -4.71
CA TYR A 168 10.00 -52.54 -4.22
C TYR A 168 9.87 -52.46 -2.69
N ASN A 169 11.03 -52.43 -2.01
CA ASN A 169 11.17 -52.03 -0.61
C ASN A 169 11.96 -50.72 -0.54
N ARG A 170 11.41 -49.69 0.12
CA ARG A 170 11.98 -48.34 0.15
C ARG A 170 13.36 -48.29 0.82
N GLU A 171 13.58 -49.04 1.90
CA GLU A 171 14.84 -48.99 2.64
C GLU A 171 15.94 -49.77 1.92
N GLU A 172 15.62 -50.96 1.38
CA GLU A 172 16.56 -51.71 0.54
C GLU A 172 16.93 -50.92 -0.73
N PHE A 173 15.95 -50.25 -1.36
CA PHE A 173 16.20 -49.41 -2.51
C PHE A 173 17.14 -48.23 -2.20
N LYS A 174 16.95 -47.56 -1.05
CA LYS A 174 17.84 -46.46 -0.65
C LYS A 174 19.29 -46.92 -0.50
N GLU A 175 19.50 -48.12 0.07
CA GLU A 175 20.85 -48.64 0.25
C GLU A 175 21.46 -49.14 -1.07
N GLU A 176 20.67 -49.84 -1.91
CA GLU A 176 21.08 -50.31 -3.24
C GLU A 176 21.46 -49.16 -4.18
N PHE A 177 20.73 -48.03 -4.13
CA PHE A 177 20.95 -46.87 -4.99
C PHE A 177 21.64 -45.70 -4.30
N LYS A 178 22.25 -45.93 -3.13
CA LYS A 178 22.89 -44.90 -2.31
C LYS A 178 23.92 -44.07 -3.09
N ASP A 179 24.79 -44.73 -3.84
CA ASP A 179 25.84 -44.08 -4.63
C ASP A 179 25.25 -43.23 -5.77
N LEU A 180 24.22 -43.73 -6.46
CA LEU A 180 23.53 -42.98 -7.51
C LEU A 180 22.80 -41.75 -6.93
N LEU A 181 22.14 -41.92 -5.78
CA LEU A 181 21.49 -40.82 -5.06
C LEU A 181 22.52 -39.77 -4.61
N GLU A 182 23.68 -40.17 -4.12
CA GLU A 182 24.74 -39.25 -3.70
C GLU A 182 25.40 -38.54 -4.90
N GLN A 183 25.56 -39.23 -6.03
CA GLN A 183 25.98 -38.61 -7.29
C GLN A 183 24.98 -37.57 -7.76
N ILE A 184 23.68 -37.87 -7.78
CA ILE A 184 22.62 -36.90 -8.13
C ILE A 184 22.66 -35.70 -7.18
N LYS A 185 22.79 -35.91 -5.86
CA LYS A 185 22.91 -34.81 -4.89
C LYS A 185 24.15 -33.95 -5.14
N THR A 186 25.29 -34.57 -5.41
CA THR A 186 26.56 -33.86 -5.71
C THR A 186 26.42 -33.01 -6.97
N VAL A 187 25.85 -33.58 -8.04
CA VAL A 187 25.57 -32.85 -9.29
C VAL A 187 24.57 -31.70 -9.06
N LYS A 188 23.52 -31.89 -8.26
CA LYS A 188 22.58 -30.80 -7.91
C LYS A 188 23.27 -29.67 -7.14
N ARG A 189 24.19 -29.99 -6.22
CA ARG A 189 24.99 -28.98 -5.49
C ARG A 189 25.90 -28.20 -6.44
N GLU A 190 26.59 -28.88 -7.34
CA GLU A 190 27.44 -28.28 -8.40
C GLU A 190 26.62 -27.35 -9.31
N ILE A 191 25.46 -27.81 -9.79
CA ILE A 191 24.53 -27.01 -10.60
C ILE A 191 24.12 -25.76 -9.83
N ASN A 192 23.69 -25.89 -8.57
CA ASN A 192 23.26 -24.75 -7.76
C ASN A 192 24.40 -23.74 -7.53
N LYS A 193 25.62 -24.22 -7.27
CA LYS A 193 26.82 -23.38 -7.08
C LYS A 193 27.13 -22.52 -8.32
N LYS A 194 26.90 -23.05 -9.53
CA LYS A 194 27.05 -22.30 -10.80
C LYS A 194 25.83 -21.44 -11.11
N PHE A 195 24.64 -21.96 -10.85
CA PHE A 195 23.36 -21.32 -11.16
C PHE A 195 23.18 -20.01 -10.40
N THR A 196 23.35 -19.99 -9.08
CA THR A 196 23.06 -18.81 -8.25
C THR A 196 23.82 -17.54 -8.67
N PRO A 197 25.16 -17.53 -8.83
CA PRO A 197 25.87 -16.31 -9.23
C PRO A 197 25.54 -15.87 -10.67
N GLN A 198 25.41 -16.82 -11.60
CA GLN A 198 25.05 -16.51 -12.99
C GLN A 198 23.63 -15.94 -13.08
N PHE A 199 22.68 -16.53 -12.35
CA PHE A 199 21.31 -16.05 -12.30
C PHE A 199 21.21 -14.67 -11.66
N LYS A 200 21.96 -14.38 -10.59
CA LYS A 200 22.02 -13.05 -9.99
C LYS A 200 22.56 -11.98 -10.95
N ALA A 201 23.56 -12.32 -11.77
CA ALA A 201 24.09 -11.41 -12.79
C ALA A 201 23.03 -11.10 -13.87
N GLU A 202 22.33 -12.12 -14.36
CA GLU A 202 21.22 -11.97 -15.31
C GLU A 202 20.06 -11.14 -14.73
N GLN A 203 19.70 -11.37 -13.45
CA GLN A 203 18.68 -10.57 -12.77
C GLN A 203 19.05 -9.08 -12.74
N LYS A 204 20.32 -8.75 -12.46
CA LYS A 204 20.79 -7.36 -12.46
C LYS A 204 20.67 -6.71 -13.84
N ILE A 205 21.02 -7.43 -14.91
CA ILE A 205 20.89 -6.96 -16.30
C ILE A 205 19.42 -6.69 -16.63
N ILE A 206 18.54 -7.65 -16.33
CA ILE A 206 17.09 -7.52 -16.56
C ILE A 206 16.54 -6.30 -15.81
N GLN A 207 16.93 -6.09 -14.55
CA GLN A 207 16.50 -4.94 -13.76
C GLN A 207 16.94 -3.61 -14.38
N MET A 208 18.18 -3.51 -14.86
CA MET A 208 18.68 -2.33 -15.56
C MET A 208 17.90 -2.06 -16.85
N GLN A 209 17.62 -3.11 -17.65
CA GLN A 209 16.82 -2.99 -18.87
C GLN A 209 15.38 -2.56 -18.58
N MET A 210 14.76 -3.05 -17.49
CA MET A 210 13.41 -2.64 -17.09
C MET A 210 13.37 -1.19 -16.59
N ALA A 211 14.41 -0.73 -15.89
CA ALA A 211 14.53 0.66 -15.45
C ALA A 211 14.67 1.62 -16.64
N GLU A 212 15.53 1.27 -17.62
CA GLU A 212 15.68 2.05 -18.85
C GLU A 212 14.38 2.09 -19.65
N ALA A 213 13.72 0.94 -19.83
CA ALA A 213 12.45 0.87 -20.54
C ALA A 213 11.36 1.71 -19.88
N HIS A 214 11.29 1.68 -18.54
CA HIS A 214 10.36 2.50 -17.76
C HIS A 214 10.62 3.99 -17.95
N GLN A 215 11.87 4.43 -17.83
CA GLN A 215 12.24 5.84 -17.98
C GLN A 215 11.85 6.39 -19.36
N LYS A 216 12.27 5.71 -20.45
CA LYS A 216 11.92 6.11 -21.83
C LYS A 216 10.41 6.07 -22.08
N ALA A 217 9.70 5.12 -21.46
CA ALA A 217 8.25 5.06 -21.56
C ALA A 217 7.58 6.27 -20.90
N MET A 218 8.09 6.71 -19.75
CA MET A 218 7.53 7.85 -19.01
C MET A 218 7.70 9.18 -19.77
N GLU A 219 8.81 9.37 -20.49
CA GLU A 219 9.02 10.52 -21.38
C GLU A 219 7.95 10.58 -22.48
N ARG A 220 7.62 9.43 -23.08
CA ARG A 220 6.58 9.35 -24.11
C ARG A 220 5.16 9.50 -23.55
N VAL A 221 4.92 9.01 -22.33
CA VAL A 221 3.63 9.13 -21.63
C VAL A 221 3.36 10.58 -21.20
N GLN A 222 4.40 11.34 -20.86
CA GLN A 222 4.29 12.76 -20.50
C GLN A 222 3.53 13.57 -21.58
N VAL A 223 3.77 13.29 -22.87
CA VAL A 223 3.05 13.94 -23.99
C VAL A 223 1.54 13.66 -23.93
N LEU A 224 1.15 12.43 -23.58
CA LEU A 224 -0.26 12.04 -23.43
C LEU A 224 -0.91 12.72 -22.23
N VAL A 225 -0.16 12.83 -21.13
CA VAL A 225 -0.60 13.51 -19.89
C VAL A 225 -0.80 15.01 -20.14
N GLU A 226 0.15 15.66 -20.82
CA GLU A 226 0.05 17.08 -21.20
C GLU A 226 -1.17 17.36 -22.07
N GLY A 227 -1.36 16.57 -23.13
CA GLY A 227 -2.50 16.72 -24.02
C GLY A 227 -3.83 16.49 -23.29
N ALA A 228 -3.87 15.53 -22.37
CA ALA A 228 -5.04 15.27 -21.55
C ALA A 228 -5.35 16.42 -20.58
N PHE A 229 -4.34 16.97 -19.90
CA PHE A 229 -4.52 18.06 -18.96
C PHE A 229 -4.96 19.34 -19.67
N LYS A 230 -4.28 19.76 -20.74
CA LYS A 230 -4.68 20.93 -21.55
C LYS A 230 -6.13 20.83 -22.01
N LYS A 231 -6.54 19.64 -22.47
CA LYS A 231 -7.94 19.37 -22.88
C LYS A 231 -8.92 19.40 -21.72
N ALA A 232 -8.54 18.90 -20.55
CA ALA A 232 -9.38 18.93 -19.36
C ALA A 232 -9.54 20.37 -18.85
N LEU A 233 -8.45 21.12 -18.78
CA LEU A 233 -8.42 22.53 -18.38
C LEU A 233 -9.27 23.39 -19.32
N ALA A 234 -9.12 23.24 -20.64
CA ALA A 234 -9.92 23.97 -21.62
C ALA A 234 -11.43 23.69 -21.50
N LYS A 235 -11.82 22.48 -21.06
CA LYS A 235 -13.23 22.14 -20.83
C LYS A 235 -13.76 22.67 -19.50
N ALA A 236 -12.91 22.74 -18.49
CA ALA A 236 -13.24 23.19 -17.15
C ALA A 236 -13.28 24.73 -17.04
N SER A 237 -12.52 25.42 -17.89
CA SER A 237 -12.43 26.88 -17.88
C SER A 237 -13.63 27.54 -18.57
N LYS A 238 -14.17 28.60 -17.96
CA LYS A 238 -15.23 29.45 -18.54
C LYS A 238 -14.92 30.93 -18.26
N GLY A 239 -14.23 31.59 -19.19
CA GLY A 239 -13.69 32.93 -18.91
C GLY A 239 -12.61 32.83 -17.83
N ASN A 240 -12.69 33.67 -16.80
CA ASN A 240 -11.74 33.69 -15.69
C ASN A 240 -12.16 32.79 -14.53
N THR A 241 -12.97 31.74 -14.74
CA THR A 241 -13.36 30.79 -13.69
C THR A 241 -13.04 29.37 -14.10
N LEU A 242 -12.58 28.58 -13.12
CA LEU A 242 -12.25 27.17 -13.28
C LEU A 242 -13.28 26.30 -12.53
N ASP A 243 -13.91 25.38 -13.25
CA ASP A 243 -14.75 24.32 -12.65
C ASP A 243 -13.85 23.15 -12.21
N GLU A 244 -13.44 23.18 -10.94
CA GLU A 244 -12.50 22.23 -10.31
C GLU A 244 -12.98 20.78 -10.42
N ALA A 245 -14.26 20.53 -10.09
CA ALA A 245 -14.86 19.20 -10.16
C ALA A 245 -14.89 18.66 -11.59
N LYS A 246 -15.18 19.52 -12.58
CA LYS A 246 -15.16 19.15 -14.00
C LYS A 246 -13.76 18.87 -14.51
N LEU A 247 -12.76 19.64 -14.10
CA LEU A 247 -11.35 19.39 -14.41
C LEU A 247 -10.96 17.97 -13.94
N ILE A 248 -11.18 17.69 -12.65
CA ILE A 248 -10.81 16.41 -12.03
C ILE A 248 -11.56 15.23 -12.69
N LYS A 249 -12.85 15.40 -13.01
CA LYS A 249 -13.64 14.38 -13.72
C LYS A 249 -13.13 14.09 -15.13
N GLU A 250 -12.70 15.10 -15.87
CA GLU A 250 -12.10 14.89 -17.20
C GLU A 250 -10.71 14.23 -17.10
N LEU A 251 -9.94 14.48 -16.04
CA LEU A 251 -8.68 13.77 -15.77
C LEU A 251 -8.90 12.30 -15.41
N ASP A 252 -9.89 11.95 -14.57
CA ASP A 252 -10.24 10.54 -14.30
C ASP A 252 -10.69 9.82 -15.59
N LYS A 253 -11.39 10.53 -16.47
CA LYS A 253 -11.74 10.00 -17.80
C LYS A 253 -10.50 9.78 -18.67
N ALA A 254 -9.56 10.72 -18.66
CA ALA A 254 -8.30 10.62 -19.40
C ALA A 254 -7.46 9.44 -18.91
N ARG A 255 -7.45 9.15 -17.60
CA ARG A 255 -6.81 7.96 -17.00
C ARG A 255 -7.20 6.68 -17.75
N LYS A 256 -8.49 6.48 -18.05
CA LYS A 256 -8.92 5.30 -18.83
C LYS A 256 -8.36 5.28 -20.27
N GLY A 257 -8.21 6.43 -20.90
CA GLY A 257 -7.71 6.56 -22.27
C GLY A 257 -6.21 6.30 -22.36
N ILE A 258 -5.43 6.96 -21.49
CA ILE A 258 -3.97 6.87 -21.48
C ILE A 258 -3.49 5.46 -21.09
N SER A 259 -4.19 4.78 -20.18
CA SER A 259 -3.73 3.51 -19.60
C SER A 259 -3.38 2.43 -20.62
N ALA A 260 -4.18 2.27 -21.68
CA ALA A 260 -3.91 1.27 -22.71
C ALA A 260 -2.69 1.65 -23.57
N GLU A 261 -2.58 2.93 -23.92
CA GLU A 261 -1.49 3.45 -24.74
C GLU A 261 -0.16 3.46 -23.98
N ALA A 262 -0.18 3.82 -22.70
CA ALA A 262 0.98 3.78 -21.80
C ALA A 262 1.56 2.37 -21.65
N HIS A 263 0.70 1.34 -21.53
CA HIS A 263 1.13 -0.06 -21.56
C HIS A 263 1.68 -0.47 -22.92
N GLY A 264 1.11 0.09 -24.00
CA GLY A 264 1.63 -0.03 -25.35
C GLY A 264 3.06 0.46 -25.44
N ILE A 265 3.28 1.72 -25.06
CA ILE A 265 4.58 2.41 -25.02
C ILE A 265 5.59 1.63 -24.17
N LEU A 266 5.24 1.25 -22.94
CA LEU A 266 6.16 0.54 -22.05
C LEU A 266 6.69 -0.75 -22.68
N MET A 267 5.81 -1.52 -23.32
CA MET A 267 6.23 -2.73 -24.00
C MET A 267 7.08 -2.45 -25.26
N GLU A 268 6.90 -1.30 -25.93
CA GLU A 268 7.81 -0.87 -27.03
C GLU A 268 9.21 -0.71 -26.49
N GLU A 269 9.34 -0.03 -25.36
CA GLU A 269 10.62 0.21 -24.72
C GLU A 269 11.22 -1.06 -24.08
N VAL A 270 10.40 -1.98 -23.58
CA VAL A 270 10.88 -3.29 -23.11
C VAL A 270 11.48 -4.09 -24.26
N VAL A 271 10.85 -4.11 -25.45
CA VAL A 271 11.42 -4.79 -26.62
C VAL A 271 12.70 -4.09 -27.06
N ARG A 272 12.72 -2.76 -27.08
CA ARG A 272 13.90 -1.96 -27.42
C ARG A 272 15.08 -2.21 -26.47
N ALA A 273 14.82 -2.42 -25.18
CA ALA A 273 15.85 -2.65 -24.18
C ALA A 273 16.32 -4.12 -24.11
N THR A 274 15.43 -5.08 -24.35
CA THR A 274 15.70 -6.51 -24.11
C THR A 274 15.88 -7.35 -25.37
N GLY A 275 15.45 -6.84 -26.53
CA GLY A 275 15.35 -7.61 -27.78
C GLY A 275 14.33 -8.75 -27.71
N LYS A 276 13.46 -8.76 -26.69
CA LYS A 276 12.51 -9.86 -26.43
C LYS A 276 11.10 -9.31 -26.26
N ARG A 277 10.14 -9.99 -26.89
CA ARG A 277 8.71 -9.75 -26.73
C ARG A 277 8.12 -10.82 -25.81
N LEU A 278 7.32 -10.39 -24.82
CA LEU A 278 6.50 -11.30 -24.01
C LEU A 278 5.13 -11.48 -24.67
N SER A 279 4.74 -12.74 -24.87
CA SER A 279 3.40 -13.11 -25.36
C SER A 279 2.43 -13.28 -24.20
N ARG A 280 1.12 -13.31 -24.49
CA ARG A 280 0.09 -13.67 -23.49
C ARG A 280 0.31 -15.07 -22.93
N LYS A 281 0.89 -15.99 -23.72
CA LYS A 281 1.25 -17.33 -23.24
C LYS A 281 2.34 -17.26 -22.18
N ASP A 282 3.35 -16.42 -22.38
CA ASP A 282 4.44 -16.23 -21.41
C ASP A 282 3.91 -15.67 -20.09
N LEU A 283 3.05 -14.64 -20.16
CA LEU A 283 2.40 -14.06 -18.98
C LEU A 283 1.55 -15.08 -18.21
N LYS A 284 0.81 -15.95 -18.93
CA LYS A 284 0.03 -17.02 -18.30
C LYS A 284 0.92 -18.08 -17.65
N GLN A 285 1.99 -18.52 -18.32
CA GLN A 285 2.93 -19.51 -17.78
C GLN A 285 3.68 -18.99 -16.55
N ALA A 286 3.85 -17.67 -16.45
CA ALA A 286 4.49 -17.03 -15.32
C ALA A 286 3.56 -16.86 -14.10
N ASP A 287 2.25 -17.09 -14.24
CA ASP A 287 1.25 -16.65 -13.27
C ASP A 287 1.39 -15.15 -12.95
N VAL A 288 1.29 -14.33 -14.01
CA VAL A 288 1.54 -12.87 -13.93
C VAL A 288 0.65 -12.17 -12.89
N LEU A 289 -0.52 -12.71 -12.54
CA LEU A 289 -1.37 -12.13 -11.51
C LEU A 289 -0.73 -12.27 -10.13
N HIS A 290 -0.27 -13.47 -9.78
CA HIS A 290 0.47 -13.68 -8.55
C HIS A 290 1.77 -12.87 -8.54
N LEU A 291 2.50 -12.81 -9.66
CA LEU A 291 3.70 -12.00 -9.76
C LEU A 291 3.42 -10.50 -9.58
N ALA A 292 2.35 -9.98 -10.16
CA ALA A 292 1.95 -8.59 -9.97
C ALA A 292 1.59 -8.32 -8.50
N GLU A 293 0.80 -9.19 -7.87
CA GLU A 293 0.43 -9.07 -6.45
C GLU A 293 1.68 -9.06 -5.54
N SER A 294 2.61 -9.99 -5.78
CA SER A 294 3.88 -10.14 -5.02
C SER A 294 4.95 -9.08 -5.30
N THR A 295 4.79 -8.23 -6.32
CA THR A 295 5.75 -7.18 -6.68
C THR A 295 5.20 -5.76 -6.51
N THR A 296 3.97 -5.65 -5.99
CA THR A 296 3.28 -4.37 -5.82
C THR A 296 4.00 -3.38 -4.94
N ALA A 297 4.60 -3.85 -3.83
CA ALA A 297 5.27 -2.96 -2.90
C ALA A 297 6.53 -2.34 -3.53
N THR A 298 6.70 -1.04 -3.31
CA THR A 298 8.00 -0.40 -3.51
C THR A 298 8.85 -0.49 -2.22
N PRO A 299 10.11 -0.92 -2.33
CA PRO A 299 11.06 -0.90 -1.21
C PRO A 299 11.67 0.48 -0.97
N ASN A 300 11.42 1.44 -1.86
CA ASN A 300 11.89 2.81 -1.69
C ASN A 300 10.98 3.57 -0.73
N ASP A 301 11.59 4.41 0.10
CA ASP A 301 10.90 5.47 0.79
C ASP A 301 10.34 6.48 -0.23
N LEU A 302 9.25 7.13 0.16
CA LEU A 302 8.62 8.19 -0.61
C LEU A 302 8.53 9.44 0.26
N LEU A 303 8.90 10.59 -0.29
CA LEU A 303 8.72 11.89 0.33
C LEU A 303 7.86 12.75 -0.58
N HIS A 304 6.86 13.43 -0.03
CA HIS A 304 5.98 14.32 -0.77
C HIS A 304 5.92 15.68 -0.08
N THR A 305 6.32 16.74 -0.78
CA THR A 305 6.23 18.12 -0.27
C THR A 305 4.98 18.78 -0.85
N ASP A 306 4.13 19.40 -0.06
CA ASP A 306 2.92 20.08 -0.53
C ASP A 306 2.90 21.51 -0.02
N GLY A 307 3.12 22.47 -0.92
CA GLY A 307 3.13 23.89 -0.59
C GLY A 307 1.74 24.41 -0.20
N SER A 308 0.66 23.77 -0.65
CA SER A 308 -0.71 24.17 -0.32
C SER A 308 -1.08 23.81 1.13
N SER A 309 -0.70 22.60 1.58
CA SER A 309 -0.82 22.19 2.98
C SER A 309 0.38 22.61 3.84
N LYS A 310 1.47 23.12 3.25
CA LYS A 310 2.71 23.45 3.95
C LYS A 310 3.30 22.25 4.71
N LEU A 311 3.04 21.03 4.24
CA LEU A 311 3.49 19.78 4.86
C LEU A 311 4.43 19.02 3.95
N ALA A 312 5.36 18.28 4.55
CA ALA A 312 6.05 17.18 3.91
C ALA A 312 5.63 15.87 4.55
N THR A 313 5.24 14.88 3.74
CA THR A 313 4.87 13.54 4.17
C THR A 313 5.90 12.54 3.68
N TRP A 314 6.59 11.89 4.62
CA TRP A 314 7.48 10.77 4.37
C TRP A 314 6.75 9.45 4.64
N ILE A 315 6.90 8.49 3.74
CA ILE A 315 6.32 7.14 3.81
C ILE A 315 7.47 6.15 3.63
N SER A 316 7.64 5.25 4.60
CA SER A 316 8.70 4.25 4.51
C SER A 316 8.45 3.24 3.39
N GLY A 317 9.53 2.72 2.81
CA GLY A 317 9.54 1.58 1.91
C GLY A 317 9.05 0.29 2.59
N SER A 318 8.64 -0.68 1.78
CA SER A 318 8.32 -2.04 2.23
C SER A 318 8.69 -3.04 1.13
N GLU A 319 9.38 -4.11 1.51
CA GLU A 319 9.63 -5.27 0.63
C GLU A 319 8.41 -6.20 0.56
N ASN A 320 7.56 -6.17 1.59
CA ASN A 320 6.37 -7.01 1.67
C ASN A 320 5.17 -6.29 1.06
N THR A 321 4.32 -7.05 0.38
CA THR A 321 3.13 -6.52 -0.28
C THR A 321 1.89 -6.57 0.59
N ALA A 322 1.02 -5.58 0.46
CA ALA A 322 -0.29 -5.58 1.13
C ALA A 322 -1.21 -6.72 0.62
N HIS A 323 -0.88 -7.34 -0.51
CA HIS A 323 -1.65 -8.41 -1.14
C HIS A 323 -1.20 -9.82 -0.70
N GLU A 324 0.04 -9.97 -0.23
CA GLU A 324 0.59 -11.21 0.33
C GLU A 324 0.51 -11.24 1.86
N ARG A 325 -0.71 -11.31 2.39
CA ARG A 325 -0.96 -11.54 3.81
C ARG A 325 -0.76 -13.02 4.16
N GLY A 326 0.50 -13.44 4.22
CA GLY A 326 0.95 -14.75 4.68
C GLY A 326 1.10 -14.81 6.21
N VAL A 327 1.55 -15.98 6.68
CA VAL A 327 1.97 -16.18 8.08
C VAL A 327 3.30 -15.48 8.29
N ASP A 328 3.45 -14.74 9.39
CA ASP A 328 4.67 -13.97 9.76
C ASP A 328 5.12 -12.89 8.75
N THR A 329 4.37 -12.68 7.67
CA THR A 329 4.64 -11.61 6.70
C THR A 329 3.86 -10.36 7.05
N LEU A 330 4.53 -9.20 7.02
CA LEU A 330 3.89 -7.92 7.30
C LEU A 330 4.36 -6.84 6.32
N ALA A 331 3.39 -6.20 5.65
CA ALA A 331 3.61 -5.05 4.79
C ALA A 331 3.29 -3.76 5.55
N ASP A 332 4.15 -3.39 6.48
CA ASP A 332 4.00 -2.17 7.27
C ASP A 332 4.77 -1.00 6.65
N ARG A 333 4.21 0.20 6.80
CA ARG A 333 4.85 1.45 6.41
C ARG A 333 4.69 2.48 7.52
N GLN A 334 5.77 3.13 7.91
CA GLN A 334 5.67 4.32 8.75
C GLN A 334 5.28 5.53 7.91
N ILE A 335 4.41 6.36 8.47
CA ILE A 335 4.02 7.66 7.94
C ILE A 335 4.56 8.73 8.90
N ALA A 336 5.28 9.70 8.36
CA ALA A 336 5.74 10.85 9.14
C ALA A 336 5.41 12.14 8.39
N THR A 337 4.74 13.06 9.08
CA THR A 337 4.46 14.41 8.58
C THR A 337 5.38 15.41 9.28
N ILE A 338 5.93 16.38 8.55
CA ILE A 338 6.60 17.54 9.11
C ILE A 338 6.05 18.83 8.49
N ALA A 339 6.13 19.95 9.20
CA ALA A 339 5.87 21.25 8.61
C ALA A 339 7.05 21.72 7.74
N LEU A 340 6.74 22.22 6.54
CA LEU A 340 7.70 22.87 5.64
C LEU A 340 8.13 24.23 6.17
N LYS A 341 7.25 24.93 6.91
CA LYS A 341 7.59 26.21 7.55
C LYS A 341 8.51 25.99 8.75
N GLU A 342 9.47 26.90 8.95
CA GLU A 342 10.23 26.98 10.18
C GLU A 342 9.29 27.26 11.38
N GLY A 343 9.52 26.58 12.51
CA GLY A 343 8.65 26.65 13.68
C GLY A 343 7.23 26.07 13.52
N GLY A 344 6.89 25.49 12.36
CA GLY A 344 5.59 24.86 12.16
C GLY A 344 5.41 23.56 12.95
N TYR A 345 4.15 23.20 13.24
CA TYR A 345 3.78 22.00 13.98
C TYR A 345 4.31 20.73 13.33
N THR A 346 4.98 19.88 14.11
CA THR A 346 5.42 18.56 13.68
C THR A 346 4.88 17.53 14.68
N PRO A 347 4.04 16.58 14.25
CA PRO A 347 3.44 15.61 15.15
C PRO A 347 4.50 14.77 15.89
N SER A 348 4.32 14.61 17.19
CA SER A 348 5.13 13.73 18.03
C SER A 348 4.67 12.27 17.99
N ARG A 349 3.55 11.97 17.31
CA ARG A 349 3.01 10.62 17.18
C ARG A 349 3.84 9.74 16.25
N LEU A 350 3.83 8.45 16.52
CA LEU A 350 4.26 7.42 15.59
C LEU A 350 3.04 6.86 14.86
N GLN A 351 3.02 6.95 13.54
CA GLN A 351 1.91 6.46 12.72
C GLN A 351 2.41 5.36 11.78
N ILE A 352 1.81 4.18 11.88
CA ILE A 352 2.14 3.00 11.10
C ILE A 352 0.90 2.57 10.35
N ARG A 353 1.05 2.27 9.07
CA ARG A 353 0.02 1.69 8.24
C ARG A 353 0.37 0.25 7.95
N THR A 354 -0.61 -0.65 8.09
CA THR A 354 -0.50 -2.06 7.70
C THR A 354 -1.68 -2.43 6.80
N PRO A 355 -1.60 -3.51 6.00
CA PRO A 355 -2.82 -4.22 5.61
C PRO A 355 -3.49 -4.79 6.86
N SER A 356 -4.72 -5.29 6.72
CA SER A 356 -5.36 -6.04 7.81
C SER A 356 -4.49 -7.23 8.22
N LEU A 357 -4.29 -7.42 9.52
CA LEU A 357 -3.37 -8.43 10.07
C LEU A 357 -3.83 -9.88 9.83
N ASP A 358 -5.12 -10.11 9.54
CA ASP A 358 -5.65 -11.44 9.20
C ASP A 358 -4.99 -12.05 7.95
N VAL A 359 -4.70 -13.34 8.01
CA VAL A 359 -4.14 -14.12 6.90
C VAL A 359 -5.20 -14.31 5.81
N LYS A 360 -4.78 -14.23 4.54
CA LYS A 360 -5.68 -14.42 3.37
C LYS A 360 -5.93 -15.90 3.04
N LYS A 361 -5.02 -16.80 3.44
CA LYS A 361 -5.00 -18.24 3.11
C LYS A 361 -5.88 -19.06 4.06
N ASP A 362 -6.25 -20.27 3.61
CA ASP A 362 -6.97 -21.26 4.43
C ASP A 362 -6.04 -21.78 5.54
N ILE A 363 -6.04 -21.08 6.67
CA ILE A 363 -5.45 -21.52 7.92
C ILE A 363 -6.56 -21.69 8.94
N GLU A 364 -6.38 -22.63 9.86
CA GLU A 364 -7.34 -22.83 10.94
C GLU A 364 -7.38 -21.60 11.85
N LYS A 365 -8.55 -21.34 12.43
CA LYS A 365 -8.80 -20.15 13.26
C LYS A 365 -7.79 -19.99 14.41
N PRO A 366 -7.42 -21.03 15.18
CA PRO A 366 -6.43 -20.88 16.25
C PRO A 366 -5.05 -20.44 15.74
N ALA A 367 -4.61 -21.00 14.61
CA ALA A 367 -3.36 -20.60 13.97
C ALA A 367 -3.43 -19.15 13.46
N ALA A 368 -4.58 -18.72 12.96
CA ALA A 368 -4.80 -17.33 12.52
C ALA A 368 -4.78 -16.33 13.69
N ILE A 369 -5.35 -16.70 14.84
CA ILE A 369 -5.33 -15.90 16.07
C ILE A 369 -3.88 -15.76 16.56
N ASN A 370 -3.13 -16.87 16.59
CA ASN A 370 -1.72 -16.86 16.98
C ASN A 370 -0.86 -16.01 16.04
N ASP A 371 -1.05 -16.12 14.72
CA ASP A 371 -0.33 -15.31 13.74
C ASP A 371 -0.57 -13.80 13.93
N VAL A 372 -1.81 -13.37 14.22
CA VAL A 372 -2.06 -11.95 14.57
C VAL A 372 -1.27 -11.55 15.82
N SER A 373 -1.22 -12.40 16.85
CA SER A 373 -0.45 -12.12 18.07
C SER A 373 1.05 -11.93 17.77
N VAL A 374 1.63 -12.83 16.97
CA VAL A 374 3.04 -12.76 16.54
C VAL A 374 3.32 -11.51 15.70
N LYS A 375 2.40 -11.13 14.80
CA LYS A 375 2.52 -9.90 14.01
C LYS A 375 2.48 -8.64 14.87
N LEU A 376 1.59 -8.59 15.87
CA LEU A 376 1.53 -7.46 16.82
C LEU A 376 2.83 -7.34 17.61
N LEU A 377 3.38 -8.46 18.10
CA LEU A 377 4.69 -8.49 18.77
C LEU A 377 5.81 -8.01 17.84
N THR A 378 5.80 -8.45 16.58
CA THR A 378 6.78 -8.05 15.56
C THR A 378 6.73 -6.54 15.31
N ILE A 379 5.54 -5.94 15.18
CA ILE A 379 5.38 -4.48 15.01
C ILE A 379 5.87 -3.75 16.26
N ALA A 380 5.45 -4.21 17.45
CA ALA A 380 5.81 -3.59 18.71
C ALA A 380 7.34 -3.55 18.91
N ALA A 381 8.03 -4.64 18.53
CA ALA A 381 9.48 -4.73 18.57
C ALA A 381 10.15 -3.86 17.48
N LYS A 382 9.73 -4.01 16.21
CA LYS A 382 10.30 -3.30 15.06
C LYS A 382 10.31 -1.79 15.27
N TYR A 383 9.23 -1.22 15.82
CA TYR A 383 9.11 0.21 16.06
C TYR A 383 9.42 0.65 17.48
N SER A 384 9.88 -0.28 18.34
CA SER A 384 10.18 -0.03 19.76
C SER A 384 9.06 0.75 20.46
N LEU A 385 7.81 0.28 20.32
CA LEU A 385 6.63 0.98 20.85
C LEU A 385 6.70 1.21 22.36
N ASP A 386 7.43 0.37 23.10
CA ASP A 386 7.72 0.55 24.53
C ASP A 386 8.46 1.85 24.86
N LYS A 387 9.24 2.40 23.91
CA LYS A 387 9.95 3.67 24.06
C LYS A 387 9.16 4.88 23.57
N VAL A 388 8.15 4.63 22.73
CA VAL A 388 7.31 5.68 22.13
C VAL A 388 6.08 5.93 22.98
N VAL A 389 5.52 4.92 23.63
CA VAL A 389 4.29 5.05 24.42
C VAL A 389 4.62 5.39 25.87
N THR A 390 4.00 6.46 26.38
CA THR A 390 4.09 6.90 27.77
C THR A 390 3.47 5.86 28.70
N ASP A 391 4.15 5.55 29.81
CA ASP A 391 3.58 4.73 30.87
C ASP A 391 2.57 5.54 31.66
N LYS A 392 1.31 5.08 31.71
CA LYS A 392 0.27 5.72 32.51
C LYS A 392 0.22 5.02 33.86
N PRO A 393 0.54 5.69 34.98
CA PRO A 393 0.59 5.04 36.29
C PRO A 393 -0.67 4.22 36.54
N GLU A 394 -0.49 2.96 36.94
CA GLU A 394 -1.56 1.99 37.26
C GLU A 394 -2.43 1.50 36.08
N ILE A 395 -2.36 2.15 34.91
CA ILE A 395 -3.00 1.69 33.67
C ILE A 395 -2.00 0.88 32.83
N GLY A 396 -0.75 1.34 32.74
CA GLY A 396 0.33 0.74 31.94
C GLY A 396 0.53 1.43 30.59
N LYS A 397 1.24 0.74 29.69
CA LYS A 397 1.48 1.19 28.31
C LYS A 397 0.54 0.49 27.34
N ALA A 398 -0.04 1.23 26.40
CA ALA A 398 -0.81 0.67 25.30
C ALA A 398 -0.67 1.48 23.99
N PHE A 399 -0.83 0.82 22.85
CA PHE A 399 -1.01 1.45 21.55
C PHE A 399 -2.35 1.05 20.95
N THR A 400 -2.85 1.84 19.99
CA THR A 400 -4.11 1.56 19.32
C THR A 400 -3.87 0.90 17.95
N TYR A 401 -4.57 -0.21 17.70
CA TYR A 401 -4.75 -0.75 16.35
C TYR A 401 -6.11 -0.32 15.79
N ASN A 402 -6.09 0.70 14.95
CA ASN A 402 -7.25 1.27 14.26
C ASN A 402 -7.66 0.38 13.08
N LEU A 403 -8.65 -0.48 13.32
CA LEU A 403 -9.16 -1.42 12.33
C LEU A 403 -10.34 -0.82 11.59
N HIS A 404 -10.13 -0.42 10.34
CA HIS A 404 -11.15 0.19 9.49
C HIS A 404 -12.04 -0.82 8.74
N THR A 405 -12.09 -2.07 9.22
CA THR A 405 -12.85 -3.15 8.62
C THR A 405 -14.30 -3.11 9.10
N ALA A 406 -15.25 -3.34 8.20
CA ALA A 406 -16.67 -3.32 8.56
C ALA A 406 -17.02 -4.52 9.45
N ILE A 407 -17.91 -4.30 10.41
CA ILE A 407 -18.41 -5.31 11.34
C ILE A 407 -19.73 -5.87 10.78
N ASN A 408 -19.91 -7.20 10.75
CA ASN A 408 -21.14 -7.86 10.31
C ASN A 408 -21.63 -7.42 8.91
N ASP A 409 -20.71 -7.28 7.94
CA ASP A 409 -21.06 -7.01 6.54
C ASP A 409 -21.61 -8.30 5.89
N THR A 410 -22.87 -8.63 6.16
CA THR A 410 -23.54 -9.87 5.72
C THR A 410 -23.42 -10.09 4.21
N LEU A 411 -23.62 -9.04 3.40
CA LEU A 411 -23.47 -9.12 1.94
C LEU A 411 -22.02 -9.34 1.49
N GLY A 412 -21.05 -9.02 2.34
CA GLY A 412 -19.61 -9.15 2.05
C GLY A 412 -19.02 -10.46 2.46
N ASP A 413 -19.49 -10.96 3.58
CA ASP A 413 -19.11 -12.25 4.10
C ASP A 413 -19.66 -13.36 3.20
N ILE A 414 -20.88 -13.21 2.66
CA ILE A 414 -21.46 -14.14 1.66
C ILE A 414 -20.63 -14.15 0.35
N ASN A 415 -20.08 -13.01 -0.05
CA ASN A 415 -19.29 -12.88 -1.29
C ASN A 415 -17.77 -13.14 -1.09
N GLY A 416 -17.38 -13.78 0.02
CA GLY A 416 -16.00 -14.24 0.27
C GLY A 416 -15.02 -13.18 0.78
N ASN A 417 -15.46 -11.93 1.04
CA ASN A 417 -14.60 -10.89 1.62
C ASN A 417 -14.34 -11.13 3.12
N LYS A 418 -15.15 -11.96 3.80
CA LYS A 418 -14.95 -12.45 5.19
C LYS A 418 -14.41 -11.36 6.13
N GLN A 419 -15.04 -10.18 6.15
CA GLN A 419 -14.58 -9.02 6.94
C GLN A 419 -14.84 -9.25 8.43
N SER A 420 -16.03 -9.74 8.78
CA SER A 420 -16.38 -10.04 10.17
C SER A 420 -15.52 -11.16 10.76
N ALA A 421 -15.20 -12.18 9.96
CA ALA A 421 -14.29 -13.25 10.38
C ALA A 421 -12.87 -12.73 10.63
N GLY A 422 -12.38 -11.83 9.77
CA GLY A 422 -11.08 -11.17 9.98
C GLY A 422 -11.06 -10.33 11.26
N ALA A 423 -12.13 -9.56 11.53
CA ALA A 423 -12.25 -8.78 12.75
C ALA A 423 -12.27 -9.66 14.02
N ARG A 424 -12.98 -10.79 14.00
CA ARG A 424 -13.00 -11.78 15.09
C ARG A 424 -11.60 -12.33 15.40
N ILE A 425 -10.87 -12.72 14.36
CA ILE A 425 -9.49 -13.23 14.47
C ILE A 425 -8.57 -12.15 15.05
N ILE A 426 -8.70 -10.91 14.57
CA ILE A 426 -7.84 -9.81 15.02
C ILE A 426 -8.09 -9.47 16.49
N LEU A 427 -9.36 -9.31 16.90
CA LEU A 427 -9.70 -9.01 18.29
C LEU A 427 -9.16 -10.10 19.22
N SER A 428 -9.44 -11.37 18.90
CA SER A 428 -8.93 -12.52 19.66
C SER A 428 -7.40 -12.56 19.69
N GLY A 429 -6.74 -12.26 18.57
CA GLY A 429 -5.28 -12.21 18.46
C GLY A 429 -4.65 -11.09 19.28
N ALA A 430 -5.31 -9.93 19.40
CA ALA A 430 -4.89 -8.85 20.26
C ALA A 430 -5.00 -9.21 21.76
N HIS A 431 -6.05 -9.91 22.17
CA HIS A 431 -6.13 -10.44 23.54
C HIS A 431 -5.03 -11.46 23.83
N LEU A 432 -4.76 -12.38 22.89
CA LEU A 432 -3.68 -13.35 23.04
C LEU A 432 -2.30 -12.66 23.12
N TYR A 433 -2.06 -11.64 22.30
CA TYR A 433 -0.88 -10.79 22.39
C TYR A 433 -0.77 -10.14 23.76
N ASN A 434 -1.83 -9.47 24.24
CA ASN A 434 -1.81 -8.79 25.55
C ASN A 434 -1.61 -9.76 26.71
N LYS A 435 -2.22 -10.96 26.65
CA LYS A 435 -1.99 -12.02 27.65
C LYS A 435 -0.51 -12.38 27.73
N SER A 436 0.15 -12.58 26.58
CA SER A 436 1.58 -12.91 26.56
C SER A 436 2.48 -11.81 27.14
N GLN A 437 1.99 -10.57 27.25
CA GLN A 437 2.73 -9.47 27.87
C GLN A 437 2.61 -9.44 29.40
N LEU A 438 1.62 -10.10 30.01
CA LEU A 438 1.50 -10.14 31.48
C LEU A 438 2.68 -10.86 32.15
N ASP A 439 3.13 -11.95 31.54
CA ASP A 439 4.19 -12.82 32.07
C ASP A 439 5.55 -12.56 31.43
N SER A 440 5.65 -11.57 30.54
CA SER A 440 6.89 -11.26 29.82
C SER A 440 7.90 -10.59 30.72
N VAL A 441 9.17 -11.02 30.62
CA VAL A 441 10.31 -10.38 31.31
C VAL A 441 10.51 -8.94 30.80
N ASN A 442 10.22 -8.70 29.53
CA ASN A 442 10.32 -7.38 28.88
C ASN A 442 8.98 -7.09 28.19
N PRO A 443 7.95 -6.68 28.95
CA PRO A 443 6.61 -6.52 28.42
C PRO A 443 6.59 -5.40 27.36
N LYS A 444 5.96 -5.69 26.23
CA LYS A 444 5.61 -4.68 25.24
C LYS A 444 4.26 -4.04 25.60
N PRO A 445 3.98 -2.81 25.12
CA PRO A 445 2.69 -2.17 25.37
C PRO A 445 1.53 -3.03 24.87
N PHE A 446 0.40 -2.99 25.55
CA PHE A 446 -0.82 -3.66 25.11
C PHE A 446 -1.32 -3.08 23.78
N CYS A 447 -1.96 -3.92 22.98
CA CYS A 447 -2.68 -3.54 21.77
C CYS A 447 -4.17 -3.39 22.10
N LEU A 448 -4.72 -2.17 21.96
CA LEU A 448 -6.16 -1.92 22.05
C LEU A 448 -6.72 -1.78 20.64
N VAL A 449 -7.69 -2.62 20.26
CA VAL A 449 -8.23 -2.65 18.91
C VAL A 449 -9.44 -1.72 18.80
N GLN A 450 -9.32 -0.65 18.01
CA GLN A 450 -10.41 0.24 17.68
C GLN A 450 -11.03 -0.14 16.33
N ASN A 451 -11.97 -1.08 16.35
CA ASN A 451 -12.69 -1.49 15.15
C ASN A 451 -13.92 -0.59 14.89
N ILE A 452 -13.78 0.46 14.09
CA ILE A 452 -14.92 1.32 13.67
C ILE A 452 -15.15 1.14 12.16
N SER A 453 -16.38 0.78 11.78
CA SER A 453 -16.82 0.67 10.39
C SER A 453 -16.91 2.05 9.73
N ILE A 454 -15.98 2.41 8.84
CA ILE A 454 -15.93 3.77 8.23
C ILE A 454 -16.55 3.90 6.83
N ASN A 455 -17.00 2.79 6.23
CA ASN A 455 -17.54 2.78 4.87
C ASN A 455 -19.07 2.94 4.84
N GLY A 456 -19.70 3.13 6.01
CA GLY A 456 -21.15 3.14 6.18
C GLY A 456 -21.83 1.83 5.77
N PHE A 457 -21.07 0.73 5.70
CA PHE A 457 -21.55 -0.64 5.59
C PHE A 457 -21.24 -1.39 6.89
N GLY A 458 -21.99 -2.45 7.15
CA GLY A 458 -21.89 -3.19 8.41
C GLY A 458 -22.53 -2.44 9.58
N ASP A 459 -22.40 -3.02 10.77
CA ASP A 459 -22.94 -2.46 12.00
C ASP A 459 -22.14 -1.23 12.45
N THR A 460 -22.85 -0.29 13.08
CA THR A 460 -22.21 0.73 13.92
C THR A 460 -21.74 0.11 15.24
N LEU A 461 -20.91 0.83 15.99
CA LEU A 461 -20.69 0.50 17.39
C LEU A 461 -21.98 0.64 18.22
N GLY A 462 -21.98 0.06 19.42
CA GLY A 462 -23.08 0.05 20.37
C GLY A 462 -23.16 -1.27 21.12
N TYR A 463 -23.53 -1.21 22.40
CA TYR A 463 -23.74 -2.39 23.22
C TYR A 463 -25.05 -3.09 22.85
N GLY A 464 -24.97 -4.42 22.63
CA GLY A 464 -26.11 -5.25 22.21
C GLY A 464 -25.99 -5.79 20.78
N GLY A 465 -27.02 -6.51 20.32
CA GLY A 465 -26.98 -7.20 19.03
C GLY A 465 -26.18 -8.50 19.11
N ASN A 466 -25.01 -8.54 18.45
CA ASN A 466 -24.16 -9.73 18.42
C ASN A 466 -22.83 -9.52 19.16
N SER A 467 -22.16 -10.65 19.44
CA SER A 467 -20.92 -10.67 20.23
C SER A 467 -19.79 -9.83 19.62
N LEU A 468 -19.63 -9.85 18.30
CA LEU A 468 -18.58 -9.08 17.64
C LEU A 468 -18.82 -7.57 17.74
N ARG A 469 -20.07 -7.10 17.60
CA ARG A 469 -20.42 -5.69 17.78
C ARG A 469 -20.15 -5.22 19.20
N THR A 470 -20.52 -6.04 20.19
CA THR A 470 -20.31 -5.72 21.61
C THR A 470 -18.81 -5.68 21.92
N GLU A 471 -18.03 -6.64 21.44
CA GLU A 471 -16.57 -6.68 21.60
C GLU A 471 -15.89 -5.47 20.97
N ALA A 472 -16.21 -5.19 19.70
CA ALA A 472 -15.65 -4.04 18.99
C ALA A 472 -15.98 -2.71 19.68
N THR A 473 -17.17 -2.60 20.29
CA THR A 473 -17.58 -1.41 21.05
C THR A 473 -16.75 -1.26 22.31
N LEU A 474 -16.65 -2.33 23.12
CA LEU A 474 -15.88 -2.32 24.35
C LEU A 474 -14.41 -1.98 24.08
N MET A 475 -13.79 -2.65 23.09
CA MET A 475 -12.38 -2.44 22.78
C MET A 475 -12.09 -1.05 22.17
N ALA A 476 -13.00 -0.50 21.36
CA ALA A 476 -12.88 0.87 20.86
C ALA A 476 -13.03 1.90 21.99
N GLU A 477 -13.97 1.71 22.91
CA GLU A 477 -14.13 2.60 24.05
C GLU A 477 -12.91 2.52 24.99
N MET A 478 -12.36 1.33 25.24
CA MET A 478 -11.11 1.19 26.01
C MET A 478 -9.92 1.90 25.34
N ALA A 479 -9.78 1.79 24.01
CA ALA A 479 -8.74 2.51 23.27
C ALA A 479 -8.88 4.03 23.44
N MET A 480 -10.10 4.56 23.34
CA MET A 480 -10.36 5.98 23.58
C MET A 480 -10.10 6.37 25.04
N LEU A 481 -10.56 5.59 26.02
CA LEU A 481 -10.28 5.86 27.44
C LEU A 481 -8.79 5.96 27.72
N TYR A 482 -8.00 5.02 27.19
CA TYR A 482 -6.55 5.06 27.31
C TYR A 482 -5.97 6.37 26.78
N ASN A 483 -6.41 6.85 25.62
CA ASN A 483 -5.84 8.05 24.99
C ASN A 483 -6.40 9.38 25.55
N LEU A 484 -7.62 9.38 26.10
CA LEU A 484 -8.35 10.59 26.53
C LEU A 484 -8.16 10.95 28.00
N VAL A 485 -7.78 9.99 28.85
CA VAL A 485 -7.59 10.23 30.29
C VAL A 485 -6.16 10.64 30.60
N GLY A 486 -6.02 11.82 31.20
CA GLY A 486 -4.79 12.35 31.77
C GLY A 486 -4.69 12.10 33.28
N GLU A 487 -3.59 12.54 33.90
CA GLU A 487 -3.35 12.34 35.34
C GLU A 487 -4.37 13.05 36.24
N ASP A 488 -4.86 14.21 35.78
CA ASP A 488 -5.80 15.08 36.51
C ASP A 488 -7.28 14.83 36.16
N ASP A 489 -7.59 13.77 35.39
CA ASP A 489 -8.96 13.46 35.03
C ASP A 489 -9.75 12.91 36.24
N ILE A 490 -10.94 13.48 36.48
CA ILE A 490 -11.81 13.06 37.59
C ILE A 490 -12.25 11.58 37.48
N GLN A 491 -12.28 11.04 36.26
CA GLN A 491 -12.67 9.64 36.00
C GLN A 491 -11.49 8.67 35.98
N ARG A 492 -10.27 9.13 36.29
CA ARG A 492 -9.06 8.31 36.23
C ARG A 492 -9.17 7.01 37.03
N ASN A 493 -9.72 7.06 38.24
CA ASN A 493 -9.84 5.88 39.10
C ASN A 493 -10.77 4.82 38.48
N MET A 494 -11.90 5.24 37.92
CA MET A 494 -12.82 4.32 37.23
C MET A 494 -12.19 3.75 35.95
N VAL A 495 -11.42 4.55 35.22
CA VAL A 495 -10.68 4.06 34.06
C VAL A 495 -9.63 3.03 34.47
N LYS A 496 -8.91 3.26 35.57
CA LYS A 496 -8.01 2.25 36.14
C LYS A 496 -8.76 0.94 36.43
N GLU A 497 -9.91 1.00 37.07
CA GLU A 497 -10.73 -0.19 37.35
C GLU A 497 -11.13 -0.95 36.06
N VAL A 498 -11.47 -0.24 34.98
CA VAL A 498 -11.71 -0.87 33.65
C VAL A 498 -10.50 -1.66 33.17
N PHE A 499 -9.28 -1.12 33.32
CA PHE A 499 -8.05 -1.82 32.93
C PHE A 499 -7.66 -2.94 33.90
N ASP A 500 -7.99 -2.84 35.19
CA ASP A 500 -7.85 -3.93 36.14
C ASP A 500 -8.75 -5.12 35.74
N LYS A 501 -10.01 -4.86 35.40
CA LYS A 501 -10.93 -5.89 34.87
C LYS A 501 -10.41 -6.54 33.60
N TYR A 502 -9.77 -5.77 32.74
CA TYR A 502 -9.14 -6.33 31.54
C TYR A 502 -7.96 -7.24 31.86
N ARG A 503 -7.09 -6.86 32.81
CA ARG A 503 -5.98 -7.70 33.28
C ARG A 503 -6.47 -8.99 33.93
N GLU A 504 -7.51 -8.93 34.75
CA GLU A 504 -8.18 -10.10 35.33
C GLU A 504 -8.64 -11.07 34.23
N PHE A 505 -9.35 -10.57 33.22
CA PHE A 505 -9.77 -11.37 32.07
C PHE A 505 -8.58 -12.00 31.33
N LEU A 506 -7.51 -11.25 31.09
CA LEU A 506 -6.32 -11.77 30.41
C LEU A 506 -5.61 -12.87 31.23
N GLY A 507 -5.61 -12.77 32.56
CA GLY A 507 -5.08 -13.81 33.44
C GLY A 507 -5.83 -15.13 33.28
N GLU A 508 -7.15 -15.07 33.16
CA GLU A 508 -8.04 -16.24 33.01
C GLU A 508 -8.18 -16.73 31.54
N ALA A 509 -7.84 -15.90 30.56
CA ALA A 509 -8.00 -16.21 29.14
C ALA A 509 -7.22 -17.46 28.71
N ASN A 510 -7.83 -18.29 27.86
CA ASN A 510 -7.18 -19.47 27.28
C ASN A 510 -6.02 -19.05 26.36
N ALA A 511 -4.81 -19.59 26.59
CA ALA A 511 -3.62 -19.35 25.76
C ALA A 511 -3.70 -19.99 24.36
N HIS A 512 -4.60 -20.95 24.17
CA HIS A 512 -4.83 -21.66 22.90
C HIS A 512 -6.33 -21.65 22.56
N PRO A 513 -6.91 -20.49 22.23
CA PRO A 513 -8.35 -20.37 22.00
C PRO A 513 -8.76 -21.12 20.73
N THR A 514 -9.75 -22.01 20.86
CA THR A 514 -10.42 -22.66 19.72
C THR A 514 -11.52 -21.80 19.11
N ASP A 515 -12.08 -20.89 19.92
CA ASP A 515 -13.19 -20.00 19.59
C ASP A 515 -12.82 -18.52 19.67
N ASP A 516 -13.80 -17.62 19.55
CA ASP A 516 -13.57 -16.19 19.74
C ASP A 516 -13.18 -15.90 21.20
N LEU A 517 -12.04 -15.25 21.41
CA LEU A 517 -11.57 -14.84 22.73
C LEU A 517 -12.02 -13.40 22.99
N PHE A 518 -13.24 -13.22 23.46
CA PHE A 518 -13.88 -11.90 23.61
C PHE A 518 -13.97 -11.46 25.08
N PHE A 519 -13.46 -10.27 25.38
CA PHE A 519 -13.52 -9.69 26.72
C PHE A 519 -14.96 -9.38 27.12
N SER A 520 -15.77 -8.84 26.22
CA SER A 520 -17.17 -8.46 26.45
C SER A 520 -18.08 -9.62 26.85
N ALA A 521 -17.69 -10.87 26.56
CA ALA A 521 -18.43 -12.06 26.95
C ALA A 521 -18.15 -12.50 28.40
N SER A 522 -17.02 -12.08 28.97
CA SER A 522 -16.61 -12.42 30.34
C SER A 522 -17.40 -11.65 31.41
N PRO A 523 -17.46 -12.13 32.67
CA PRO A 523 -17.98 -11.35 33.80
C PRO A 523 -17.28 -9.99 33.95
N GLN A 524 -15.95 -9.98 33.88
CA GLN A 524 -15.12 -8.78 34.01
C GLN A 524 -15.41 -7.76 32.89
N GLY A 525 -15.65 -8.24 31.66
CA GLY A 525 -16.04 -7.37 30.54
C GLY A 525 -17.40 -6.73 30.72
N LYS A 526 -18.37 -7.42 31.33
CA LYS A 526 -19.69 -6.84 31.64
C LYS A 526 -19.59 -5.75 32.71
N GLU A 527 -18.76 -5.96 33.72
CA GLU A 527 -18.45 -4.95 34.74
C GLU A 527 -17.74 -3.74 34.12
N ALA A 528 -16.74 -3.97 33.25
CA ALA A 528 -16.07 -2.90 32.51
C ALA A 528 -17.06 -2.09 31.68
N ILE A 529 -17.98 -2.71 30.94
CA ILE A 529 -19.02 -1.98 30.18
C ILE A 529 -19.84 -1.05 31.08
N ALA A 530 -20.24 -1.50 32.27
CA ALA A 530 -20.99 -0.68 33.22
C ALA A 530 -20.16 0.52 33.71
N LEU A 531 -18.89 0.29 34.07
CA LEU A 531 -17.96 1.35 34.47
C LEU A 531 -17.78 2.40 33.37
N ILE A 532 -17.62 1.96 32.11
CA ILE A 532 -17.46 2.88 30.97
C ILE A 532 -18.71 3.74 30.76
N GLN A 533 -19.91 3.16 30.94
CA GLN A 533 -21.15 3.94 30.88
C GLN A 533 -21.20 5.03 31.96
N ASP A 534 -20.75 4.73 33.18
CA ASP A 534 -20.73 5.72 34.26
C ASP A 534 -19.63 6.77 34.09
N ILE A 535 -18.45 6.38 33.54
CA ILE A 535 -17.39 7.31 33.12
C ILE A 535 -17.96 8.34 32.14
N LYS A 536 -18.64 7.87 31.09
CA LYS A 536 -19.22 8.72 30.05
C LYS A 536 -20.27 9.69 30.60
N LYS A 537 -21.15 9.24 31.49
CA LYS A 537 -22.11 10.13 32.19
C LYS A 537 -21.41 11.26 32.95
N GLY A 538 -20.30 10.96 33.63
CA GLY A 538 -19.56 12.02 34.33
C GLY A 538 -18.85 13.00 33.39
N TRP A 539 -18.51 12.59 32.17
CA TRP A 539 -18.00 13.50 31.14
C TRP A 539 -19.07 14.35 30.46
N GLU A 540 -20.33 13.90 30.42
CA GLU A 540 -21.45 14.67 29.83
C GLU A 540 -21.62 16.03 30.52
N SER A 541 -21.51 16.06 31.86
CA SER A 541 -21.65 17.27 32.69
C SER A 541 -20.35 18.04 32.90
N GLN A 542 -19.21 17.55 32.39
CA GLN A 542 -17.93 18.22 32.54
C GLN A 542 -17.75 19.28 31.46
N GLN A 543 -17.40 20.49 31.88
CA GLN A 543 -16.84 21.51 31.00
C GLN A 543 -15.34 21.27 30.91
N LEU A 544 -14.89 20.82 29.75
CA LEU A 544 -13.48 20.51 29.51
C LEU A 544 -12.82 21.79 29.02
N GLY A 545 -12.18 22.52 29.94
CA GLY A 545 -11.37 23.68 29.57
C GLY A 545 -10.20 23.21 28.71
N ALA A 546 -10.27 23.43 27.40
CA ALA A 546 -9.09 23.35 26.57
C ALA A 546 -8.24 24.60 26.87
N GLU A 547 -7.03 24.43 27.39
CA GLU A 547 -6.03 25.48 27.26
C GLU A 547 -5.85 25.69 25.75
N ALA A 548 -6.31 26.83 25.24
CA ALA A 548 -6.50 27.12 23.81
C ALA A 548 -5.20 27.07 22.95
N VAL A 549 -4.10 26.57 23.50
CA VAL A 549 -2.75 26.57 22.91
C VAL A 549 -2.30 25.17 22.45
N ASN A 550 -2.86 24.07 22.98
CA ASN A 550 -2.41 22.72 22.63
C ASN A 550 -3.41 21.99 21.70
N PRO A 551 -3.07 21.73 20.41
CA PRO A 551 -3.96 21.07 19.46
C PRO A 551 -4.39 19.67 19.90
N VAL A 552 -3.47 18.90 20.50
CA VAL A 552 -3.78 17.53 20.93
C VAL A 552 -4.78 17.53 22.08
N GLU A 553 -4.64 18.45 23.05
CA GLU A 553 -5.57 18.55 24.17
C GLU A 553 -6.94 19.07 23.73
N SER A 554 -7.01 20.03 22.80
CA SER A 554 -8.27 20.44 22.15
C SER A 554 -8.98 19.26 21.48
N ALA A 555 -8.24 18.45 20.72
CA ALA A 555 -8.78 17.27 20.05
C ALA A 555 -9.24 16.19 21.04
N LYS A 556 -8.49 15.96 22.13
CA LYS A 556 -8.90 15.04 23.21
C LYS A 556 -10.18 15.52 23.88
N ALA A 557 -10.30 16.81 24.20
CA ALA A 557 -11.49 17.36 24.85
C ALA A 557 -12.73 17.23 23.95
N ALA A 558 -12.60 17.55 22.66
CA ALA A 558 -13.66 17.34 21.67
C ALA A 558 -14.07 15.86 21.54
N LEU A 559 -13.09 14.96 21.36
CA LEU A 559 -13.35 13.53 21.23
C LEU A 559 -13.97 12.92 22.50
N LYS A 560 -13.56 13.38 23.69
CA LYS A 560 -14.16 13.02 24.98
C LYS A 560 -15.64 13.40 25.02
N LYS A 561 -15.98 14.61 24.57
CA LYS A 561 -17.39 15.05 24.52
C LYS A 561 -18.22 14.26 23.51
N MET A 562 -17.66 13.95 22.34
CA MET A 562 -18.30 13.11 21.34
C MET A 562 -18.55 11.69 21.85
N MET A 563 -17.56 11.11 22.55
CA MET A 563 -17.66 9.78 23.15
C MET A 563 -18.72 9.75 24.25
N ALA A 564 -18.74 10.75 25.14
CA ALA A 564 -19.74 10.88 26.20
C ALA A 564 -21.17 10.81 25.63
N ASN A 565 -21.40 11.48 24.50
CA ASN A 565 -22.70 11.53 23.81
C ASN A 565 -22.92 10.38 22.80
N ASN A 566 -22.12 9.31 22.83
CA ASN A 566 -22.24 8.15 21.95
C ASN A 566 -22.17 8.46 20.44
N LEU A 567 -21.53 9.56 20.03
CA LEU A 567 -21.47 9.92 18.61
C LEU A 567 -20.61 8.92 17.81
N HIS A 568 -19.68 8.22 18.46
CA HIS A 568 -18.94 7.09 17.87
C HIS A 568 -19.79 5.85 17.60
N HIS A 569 -21.02 5.77 18.14
CA HIS A 569 -22.00 4.73 17.79
C HIS A 569 -22.77 5.06 16.51
N GLN A 570 -22.47 6.19 15.85
CA GLN A 570 -23.16 6.63 14.63
C GLN A 570 -22.22 6.58 13.42
N HIS A 571 -22.68 5.96 12.31
CA HIS A 571 -21.90 5.84 11.08
C HIS A 571 -21.47 7.18 10.51
N GLU A 572 -22.31 8.20 10.68
CA GLU A 572 -22.08 9.57 10.19
C GLU A 572 -20.78 10.20 10.73
N TYR A 573 -20.43 9.91 11.99
CA TYR A 573 -19.25 10.47 12.65
C TYR A 573 -18.05 9.52 12.65
N SER A 574 -18.19 8.29 12.12
CA SER A 574 -17.18 7.24 12.18
C SER A 574 -15.79 7.66 11.68
N LYS A 575 -15.73 8.38 10.55
CA LYS A 575 -14.45 8.88 9.98
C LYS A 575 -13.84 9.99 10.81
N LEU A 576 -14.67 10.91 11.31
CA LEU A 576 -14.22 12.01 12.16
C LEU A 576 -13.65 11.47 13.49
N ILE A 577 -14.36 10.55 14.14
CA ILE A 577 -13.92 9.86 15.36
C ILE A 577 -12.59 9.12 15.12
N GLN A 578 -12.49 8.34 14.04
CA GLN A 578 -11.25 7.62 13.72
C GLN A 578 -10.08 8.58 13.46
N ALA A 579 -10.30 9.66 12.71
CA ALA A 579 -9.25 10.64 12.44
C ALA A 579 -8.80 11.38 13.71
N LEU A 580 -9.74 11.77 14.59
CA LEU A 580 -9.44 12.38 15.89
C LEU A 580 -8.66 11.42 16.79
N SER A 581 -9.09 10.14 16.85
CA SER A 581 -8.39 9.11 17.62
C SER A 581 -6.93 8.98 17.21
N ILE A 582 -6.67 8.81 15.90
CA ILE A 582 -5.29 8.70 15.39
C ILE A 582 -4.49 9.98 15.67
N PHE A 583 -5.13 11.16 15.61
CA PHE A 583 -4.45 12.42 15.88
C PHE A 583 -3.99 12.57 17.34
N VAL A 584 -4.77 12.06 18.31
CA VAL A 584 -4.45 12.15 19.75
C VAL A 584 -3.60 11.00 20.29
N GLU A 585 -3.45 9.93 19.52
CA GLU A 585 -2.64 8.76 19.88
C GLU A 585 -1.14 9.03 19.83
N GLU A 586 -0.37 8.47 20.77
CA GLU A 586 1.10 8.54 20.73
C GLU A 586 1.72 7.55 19.73
N ALA A 587 1.09 6.39 19.59
CA ALA A 587 1.45 5.35 18.64
C ALA A 587 0.17 4.74 18.05
N SER A 588 0.01 4.93 16.74
CA SER A 588 -1.16 4.51 15.99
C SER A 588 -0.78 3.52 14.91
N ILE A 589 -1.41 2.35 14.90
CA ILE A 589 -1.32 1.39 13.80
C ILE A 589 -2.68 1.35 13.11
N ALA A 590 -2.73 1.65 11.82
CA ALA A 590 -3.98 1.64 11.05
C ALA A 590 -3.97 0.51 10.02
N GLY A 591 -5.03 -0.32 10.04
CA GLY A 591 -5.14 -1.49 9.19
C GLY A 591 -6.52 -1.67 8.56
N CYS A 592 -6.54 -2.23 7.35
CA CYS A 592 -7.78 -2.47 6.62
C CYS A 592 -7.68 -3.63 5.62
N LYS A 593 -8.77 -4.42 5.47
CA LYS A 593 -8.78 -5.58 4.54
C LYS A 593 -8.81 -5.20 3.07
N SER A 594 -9.41 -4.05 2.72
CA SER A 594 -9.31 -3.46 1.37
C SER A 594 -8.32 -2.28 1.38
N GLY A 595 -7.09 -2.59 1.78
CA GLY A 595 -6.20 -1.79 2.65
C GLY A 595 -5.78 -0.36 2.30
N ASN A 596 -6.23 0.24 1.20
CA ASN A 596 -5.72 1.57 0.79
C ASN A 596 -6.80 2.64 0.81
N GLU A 597 -7.98 2.33 0.30
CA GLU A 597 -9.09 3.28 0.18
C GLU A 597 -9.47 3.91 1.51
N ARG A 598 -9.65 3.06 2.52
CA ARG A 598 -10.14 3.43 3.85
C ARG A 598 -9.05 4.09 4.69
N ALA A 599 -7.83 3.55 4.62
CA ALA A 599 -6.68 4.14 5.29
C ALA A 599 -6.38 5.55 4.73
N GLN A 600 -6.46 5.74 3.41
CA GLN A 600 -6.29 7.05 2.78
C GLN A 600 -7.34 8.05 3.27
N ALA A 601 -8.61 7.66 3.33
CA ALA A 601 -9.70 8.53 3.80
C ALA A 601 -9.49 9.05 5.22
N ILE A 602 -8.99 8.21 6.12
CA ILE A 602 -8.71 8.59 7.50
C ILE A 602 -7.38 9.36 7.59
N ASN A 603 -6.29 8.83 7.04
CA ASN A 603 -4.98 9.48 7.11
C ASN A 603 -4.97 10.85 6.42
N GLY A 604 -5.78 11.06 5.38
CA GLY A 604 -5.98 12.37 4.75
C GLY A 604 -6.59 13.40 5.71
N ARG A 605 -7.56 12.98 6.51
CA ARG A 605 -8.17 13.83 7.57
C ARG A 605 -7.21 14.07 8.74
N VAL A 606 -6.39 13.07 9.08
CA VAL A 606 -5.31 13.24 10.07
C VAL A 606 -4.28 14.27 9.59
N ALA A 607 -3.86 14.21 8.32
CA ALA A 607 -2.94 15.20 7.74
C ALA A 607 -3.53 16.62 7.71
N ILE A 608 -4.86 16.76 7.60
CA ILE A 608 -5.53 18.04 7.77
C ILE A 608 -5.36 18.55 9.20
N PHE A 609 -5.56 17.71 10.22
CA PHE A 609 -5.29 18.14 11.59
C PHE A 609 -3.83 18.56 11.80
N ASP A 610 -2.87 17.87 11.19
CA ASP A 610 -1.45 18.27 11.26
C ASP A 610 -1.21 19.67 10.65
N HIS A 611 -1.87 19.97 9.52
CA HIS A 611 -1.81 21.28 8.89
C HIS A 611 -2.44 22.37 9.76
N GLU A 612 -3.65 22.13 10.24
CA GLU A 612 -4.44 23.07 11.04
C GLU A 612 -3.76 23.35 12.39
N ALA A 613 -3.11 22.34 12.99
CA ALA A 613 -2.35 22.48 14.23
C ALA A 613 -1.14 23.42 14.08
N GLY A 614 -0.63 23.60 12.86
CA GLY A 614 0.41 24.60 12.55
C GLY A 614 -0.13 26.03 12.39
N ASN A 615 -1.45 26.23 12.38
CA ASN A 615 -2.13 27.51 12.14
C ASN A 615 -3.30 27.72 13.12
N LEU A 616 -3.10 27.39 14.40
CA LEU A 616 -4.16 27.37 15.42
C LEU A 616 -5.02 28.64 15.49
N GLU A 617 -4.40 29.82 15.40
CA GLU A 617 -5.10 31.12 15.52
C GLU A 617 -6.11 31.35 14.38
N GLU A 618 -5.85 30.79 13.20
CA GLU A 618 -6.70 30.93 12.00
C GLU A 618 -7.61 29.72 11.78
N SER A 619 -7.44 28.65 12.56
CA SER A 619 -8.12 27.37 12.32
C SER A 619 -9.54 27.35 12.86
N GLU A 620 -10.52 27.42 11.95
CA GLU A 620 -11.94 27.22 12.32
C GLU A 620 -12.19 25.81 12.86
N ILE A 621 -11.41 24.81 12.41
CA ILE A 621 -11.51 23.42 12.88
C ILE A 621 -11.20 23.35 14.38
N PHE A 622 -10.08 23.92 14.83
CA PHE A 622 -9.72 23.92 16.26
C PHE A 622 -10.61 24.84 17.09
N ALA A 623 -11.06 25.97 16.53
CA ALA A 623 -12.06 26.81 17.18
C ALA A 623 -13.36 26.03 17.46
N THR A 624 -13.86 25.27 16.47
CA THR A 624 -15.05 24.41 16.66
C THR A 624 -14.78 23.26 17.63
N MET A 625 -13.58 22.67 17.66
CA MET A 625 -13.24 21.66 18.68
C MET A 625 -13.31 22.22 20.11
N ASN A 626 -12.78 23.43 20.31
CA ASN A 626 -12.81 24.10 21.62
C ASN A 626 -14.26 24.44 22.04
N LEU A 627 -15.11 24.87 21.10
CA LEU A 627 -16.54 25.07 21.36
C LEU A 627 -17.25 23.76 21.70
N LEU A 628 -16.96 22.69 20.96
CA LEU A 628 -17.50 21.35 21.21
C LEU A 628 -17.13 20.83 22.60
N ALA A 629 -15.89 21.05 23.06
CA ALA A 629 -15.40 20.62 24.37
C ALA A 629 -16.20 21.19 25.56
N VAL A 630 -16.77 22.38 25.41
CA VAL A 630 -17.57 23.07 26.44
C VAL A 630 -19.09 23.03 26.18
N SER A 631 -19.51 22.42 25.07
CA SER A 631 -20.93 22.34 24.69
C SER A 631 -21.72 21.37 25.57
N GLU A 632 -23.04 21.51 25.62
CA GLU A 632 -23.94 20.61 26.35
C GLU A 632 -25.19 20.28 25.52
N GLY A 633 -25.83 19.15 25.79
CA GLY A 633 -27.08 18.74 25.12
C GLY A 633 -26.99 18.74 23.59
N GLU A 634 -28.02 19.29 22.93
CA GLU A 634 -28.12 19.35 21.46
C GLU A 634 -26.97 20.12 20.80
N THR A 635 -26.34 21.07 21.51
CA THR A 635 -25.21 21.85 20.97
C THR A 635 -24.01 20.94 20.65
N VAL A 636 -23.82 19.84 21.38
CA VAL A 636 -22.76 18.86 21.08
C VAL A 636 -22.95 18.27 19.68
N ILE A 637 -24.17 17.95 19.30
CA ILE A 637 -24.48 17.38 17.97
C ILE A 637 -24.23 18.44 16.90
N ASN A 638 -24.76 19.65 17.08
CA ASN A 638 -24.60 20.75 16.11
C ASN A 638 -23.13 21.11 15.85
N GLU A 639 -22.31 21.23 16.91
CA GLU A 639 -20.88 21.51 16.75
C GLU A 639 -20.11 20.33 16.16
N THR A 640 -20.54 19.09 16.44
CA THR A 640 -19.97 17.90 15.80
C THR A 640 -20.29 17.86 14.30
N GLU A 641 -21.52 18.16 13.89
CA GLU A 641 -21.90 18.27 12.48
C GLU A 641 -21.12 19.38 11.78
N LYS A 642 -20.96 20.54 12.44
CA LYS A 642 -20.12 21.64 11.93
C LYS A 642 -18.67 21.18 11.74
N LEU A 643 -18.09 20.53 12.74
CA LEU A 643 -16.72 20.02 12.68
C LEU A 643 -16.54 19.01 11.53
N LYS A 644 -17.48 18.08 11.39
CA LYS A 644 -17.50 17.10 10.30
C LYS A 644 -17.54 17.81 8.93
N ARG A 645 -18.43 18.79 8.77
CA ARG A 645 -18.56 19.54 7.51
C ARG A 645 -17.26 20.26 7.15
N LEU A 646 -16.66 20.99 8.10
CA LEU A 646 -15.38 21.67 7.89
C LEU A 646 -14.28 20.70 7.49
N MET A 647 -14.21 19.53 8.14
CA MET A 647 -13.25 18.49 7.80
C MET A 647 -13.46 17.94 6.38
N ASP A 648 -14.72 17.64 6.00
CA ASP A 648 -15.04 17.13 4.67
C ASP A 648 -14.75 18.17 3.57
N GLU A 649 -15.03 19.46 3.82
CA GLU A 649 -14.70 20.57 2.91
C GLU A 649 -13.19 20.70 2.67
N GLN A 650 -12.38 20.60 3.73
CA GLN A 650 -10.92 20.61 3.61
C GLN A 650 -10.40 19.35 2.92
N TYR A 651 -10.98 18.20 3.21
CA TYR A 651 -10.59 16.93 2.60
C TYR A 651 -10.90 16.88 1.11
N ASP A 652 -12.03 17.44 0.66
CA ASP A 652 -12.38 17.52 -0.77
C ASP A 652 -11.37 18.34 -1.59
N LYS A 653 -10.58 19.21 -0.95
CA LYS A 653 -9.50 19.99 -1.59
C LYS A 653 -8.12 19.34 -1.50
N ARG A 654 -7.99 18.20 -0.80
CA ARG A 654 -6.71 17.54 -0.46
C ARG A 654 -6.70 16.02 -0.71
N LEU A 655 -7.53 15.55 -1.64
CA LEU A 655 -7.76 14.11 -1.92
C LEU A 655 -6.53 13.34 -2.44
N GLN A 656 -5.56 14.07 -2.99
CA GLN A 656 -4.32 13.62 -3.62
C GLN A 656 -3.08 14.16 -2.88
N SER A 657 -3.21 14.42 -1.57
CA SER A 657 -2.10 14.79 -0.67
C SER A 657 -1.15 13.61 -0.41
N GLY A 658 0.01 13.85 0.22
CA GLY A 658 1.09 12.86 0.36
C GLY A 658 0.67 11.48 0.90
N VAL A 659 -0.30 11.41 1.83
CA VAL A 659 -0.81 10.15 2.36
C VAL A 659 -1.61 9.31 1.35
N SER A 660 -2.14 9.90 0.27
CA SER A 660 -2.79 9.16 -0.82
C SER A 660 -1.82 8.27 -1.58
N LEU A 661 -0.54 8.63 -1.60
CA LEU A 661 0.49 7.95 -2.37
C LEU A 661 0.83 6.56 -1.85
N ILE A 662 0.44 6.25 -0.61
CA ILE A 662 0.44 4.87 -0.09
C ILE A 662 -0.26 3.94 -1.08
N SER A 663 -1.34 4.41 -1.73
CA SER A 663 -2.02 3.58 -2.70
C SER A 663 -1.21 3.29 -3.95
N ASP A 664 -0.53 4.30 -4.47
CA ASP A 664 0.31 4.17 -5.65
C ASP A 664 1.46 3.20 -5.40
N VAL A 665 2.09 3.28 -4.22
CA VAL A 665 3.25 2.45 -3.87
C VAL A 665 2.91 1.01 -3.44
N ASP A 666 1.65 0.75 -3.10
CA ASP A 666 1.19 -0.59 -2.68
C ASP A 666 0.35 -1.32 -3.72
N GLN A 667 -0.18 -0.62 -4.72
CA GLN A 667 -1.08 -1.21 -5.71
C GLN A 667 -0.78 -0.76 -7.15
N GLY A 668 0.15 0.16 -7.34
CA GLY A 668 0.48 0.76 -8.63
C GLY A 668 -0.54 1.80 -9.11
N ALA A 669 -1.49 2.22 -8.26
CA ALA A 669 -2.48 3.23 -8.61
C ALA A 669 -3.20 3.80 -7.37
N SER A 670 -3.80 4.98 -7.58
CA SER A 670 -4.74 5.61 -6.66
C SER A 670 -5.78 4.66 -6.10
N ALA A 671 -6.25 4.99 -4.90
CA ALA A 671 -7.44 4.39 -4.33
C ALA A 671 -8.64 4.56 -5.29
N LYS A 672 -9.64 3.68 -5.18
CA LYS A 672 -10.81 3.65 -6.08
C LYS A 672 -12.08 4.19 -5.42
N VAL A 673 -11.95 5.10 -4.49
CA VAL A 673 -13.07 5.57 -3.67
C VAL A 673 -13.97 6.49 -4.47
N ASN A 674 -15.27 6.39 -4.26
CA ASN A 674 -16.25 7.28 -4.85
C ASN A 674 -17.14 7.86 -3.75
N ALA A 675 -17.57 9.08 -3.97
CA ALA A 675 -18.62 9.72 -3.19
C ALA A 675 -19.96 9.01 -3.42
N ARG A 676 -20.80 9.02 -2.38
CA ARG A 676 -22.21 8.62 -2.50
C ARG A 676 -22.91 9.49 -3.52
N LYS A 677 -23.76 8.87 -4.35
CA LYS A 677 -24.61 9.63 -5.26
C LYS A 677 -25.85 10.09 -4.51
N THR A 678 -25.93 11.38 -4.22
CA THR A 678 -27.21 12.04 -3.94
C THR A 678 -27.79 12.54 -5.25
N LEU A 679 -29.09 12.34 -5.45
CA LEU A 679 -29.82 13.06 -6.49
C LEU A 679 -30.36 14.32 -5.83
N ASP A 680 -29.86 15.47 -6.26
CA ASP A 680 -30.32 16.77 -5.82
C ASP A 680 -31.86 16.86 -5.90
N GLY A 681 -32.51 17.02 -4.76
CA GLY A 681 -33.91 17.47 -4.66
C GLY A 681 -35.02 16.47 -4.95
N VAL A 682 -34.76 15.18 -5.20
CA VAL A 682 -35.84 14.18 -5.40
C VAL A 682 -36.13 13.44 -4.10
N SER A 683 -37.19 13.85 -3.42
CA SER A 683 -37.67 13.15 -2.23
C SER A 683 -37.99 11.68 -2.51
N TRP A 684 -37.74 10.80 -1.55
CA TRP A 684 -37.87 9.34 -1.67
C TRP A 684 -39.26 8.85 -2.10
N TYR A 685 -40.31 9.66 -1.90
CA TYR A 685 -41.68 9.39 -2.36
C TYR A 685 -41.97 9.85 -3.79
N ALA A 686 -41.11 10.66 -4.42
CA ALA A 686 -41.36 11.22 -5.75
C ALA A 686 -41.09 10.24 -6.90
N VAL A 687 -40.15 9.30 -6.75
CA VAL A 687 -39.90 8.26 -7.78
C VAL A 687 -39.37 6.96 -7.15
N PRO A 688 -40.22 5.94 -6.90
CA PRO A 688 -39.81 4.66 -6.29
C PRO A 688 -38.70 3.93 -7.07
N PHE A 689 -38.72 4.05 -8.40
CA PHE A 689 -37.69 3.47 -9.27
C PHE A 689 -36.31 4.11 -9.05
N VAL A 690 -36.24 5.39 -8.70
CA VAL A 690 -34.98 6.10 -8.41
C VAL A 690 -34.43 5.69 -7.05
N ALA A 691 -35.27 5.47 -6.05
CA ALA A 691 -34.85 4.90 -4.77
C ALA A 691 -34.26 3.48 -4.95
N ILE A 692 -34.87 2.67 -5.81
CA ILE A 692 -34.37 1.35 -6.19
C ILE A 692 -33.03 1.45 -6.94
N VAL A 693 -32.91 2.36 -7.92
CA VAL A 693 -31.65 2.61 -8.65
C VAL A 693 -30.57 3.16 -7.71
N ASN A 694 -30.89 4.01 -6.75
CA ASN A 694 -29.96 4.50 -5.72
C ASN A 694 -29.52 3.38 -4.78
N PHE A 695 -30.46 2.54 -4.34
CA PHE A 695 -30.16 1.36 -3.55
C PHE A 695 -29.17 0.45 -4.28
N PHE A 696 -29.43 0.10 -5.54
CA PHE A 696 -28.56 -0.76 -6.34
C PHE A 696 -27.25 -0.10 -6.78
N SER A 697 -27.25 1.20 -7.07
CA SER A 697 -26.04 1.92 -7.51
C SER A 697 -25.08 2.23 -6.37
N ASN A 698 -25.57 2.35 -5.13
CA ASN A 698 -24.78 2.51 -3.91
C ASN A 698 -24.38 1.18 -3.26
N GLN A 699 -24.73 0.00 -3.82
CA GLN A 699 -24.24 -1.29 -3.28
C GLN A 699 -22.75 -1.56 -3.54
N SER A 700 -22.10 -0.75 -4.37
CA SER A 700 -20.65 -0.86 -4.56
C SER A 700 -19.95 -0.42 -3.27
N ARG A 701 -19.20 -1.34 -2.64
CA ARG A 701 -18.35 -1.03 -1.47
C ARG A 701 -17.27 0.03 -1.70
N ASN A 702 -17.02 0.40 -2.96
CA ASN A 702 -16.11 1.50 -3.28
C ASN A 702 -16.79 2.88 -3.17
N ILE A 703 -18.10 2.92 -2.89
CA ILE A 703 -18.84 4.13 -2.54
C ILE A 703 -18.81 4.24 -1.01
N ALA A 704 -17.81 4.93 -0.50
CA ALA A 704 -17.52 5.00 0.93
C ALA A 704 -17.40 6.44 1.44
N GLU A 705 -17.45 7.43 0.54
CA GLU A 705 -17.30 8.85 0.89
C GLU A 705 -18.61 9.63 0.80
N GLU A 706 -18.66 10.78 1.45
CA GLU A 706 -19.86 11.62 1.48
C GLU A 706 -20.15 12.22 0.10
N SER A 707 -21.41 12.49 -0.18
CA SER A 707 -21.82 13.09 -1.45
C SER A 707 -21.38 14.55 -1.61
N SER A 708 -20.97 15.20 -0.52
CA SER A 708 -20.42 16.55 -0.52
C SER A 708 -19.03 16.64 -1.14
N LEU A 709 -18.32 15.52 -1.33
CA LEU A 709 -16.99 15.50 -1.92
C LEU A 709 -17.08 15.57 -3.46
N GLN A 710 -17.23 16.79 -3.99
CA GLN A 710 -17.45 17.03 -5.41
C GLN A 710 -16.19 16.80 -6.26
N ASN A 711 -15.01 16.96 -5.66
CA ASN A 711 -13.72 16.77 -6.31
C ASN A 711 -13.29 15.29 -6.32
N LEU A 712 -14.00 14.40 -5.62
CA LEU A 712 -13.66 12.98 -5.59
C LEU A 712 -14.05 12.24 -6.88
N SER A 713 -13.06 12.04 -7.76
CA SER A 713 -13.21 11.25 -9.00
C SER A 713 -12.09 10.21 -9.17
N GLN A 714 -12.32 8.98 -8.70
CA GLN A 714 -11.35 7.88 -8.80
C GLN A 714 -11.92 6.60 -9.44
N GLY A 715 -13.08 6.69 -10.08
CA GLY A 715 -13.79 5.55 -10.63
C GLY A 715 -13.03 4.78 -11.72
N LYS A 716 -11.98 5.36 -12.34
CA LYS A 716 -11.15 4.67 -13.34
C LYS A 716 -9.81 4.13 -12.80
N ALA A 717 -9.39 4.48 -11.59
CA ALA A 717 -8.12 4.03 -10.99
C ALA A 717 -8.01 2.50 -10.89
N GLY A 718 -9.12 1.80 -10.64
CA GLY A 718 -9.14 0.34 -10.51
C GLY A 718 -8.68 -0.46 -11.74
N LYS A 719 -8.53 0.18 -12.91
CA LYS A 719 -7.95 -0.47 -14.10
C LYS A 719 -6.43 -0.50 -14.11
N MET A 720 -5.80 0.31 -13.27
CA MET A 720 -4.35 0.40 -13.14
C MET A 720 -3.86 -0.44 -11.96
N GLN A 721 -4.70 -0.68 -10.96
CA GLN A 721 -4.36 -1.54 -9.80
C GLN A 721 -3.90 -2.95 -10.20
N ALA A 722 -2.84 -3.42 -9.54
CA ALA A 722 -2.14 -4.68 -9.79
C ALA A 722 -3.04 -5.93 -9.76
N HIS A 723 -3.83 -6.06 -8.69
CA HIS A 723 -4.74 -7.18 -8.42
C HIS A 723 -6.02 -7.14 -9.28
N LYS A 724 -6.07 -6.28 -10.32
CA LYS A 724 -7.23 -6.10 -11.19
C LYS A 724 -6.88 -5.95 -12.66
N GLY A 725 -6.62 -4.71 -13.08
CA GLY A 725 -6.60 -4.33 -14.49
C GLY A 725 -5.21 -4.39 -15.08
N LEU A 726 -4.16 -4.30 -14.25
CA LEU A 726 -2.76 -4.28 -14.68
C LEU A 726 -2.43 -5.42 -15.64
N THR A 727 -2.59 -6.67 -15.21
CA THR A 727 -2.22 -7.85 -16.00
C THR A 727 -3.04 -7.98 -17.28
N LYS A 728 -4.29 -7.50 -17.25
CA LYS A 728 -5.12 -7.40 -18.44
C LYS A 728 -4.57 -6.36 -19.42
N GLN A 729 -4.20 -5.16 -18.95
CA GLN A 729 -3.61 -4.13 -19.79
C GLN A 729 -2.27 -4.60 -20.37
N MET A 730 -1.43 -5.26 -19.57
CA MET A 730 -0.18 -5.86 -20.00
C MET A 730 -0.36 -6.89 -21.12
N ALA A 731 -1.45 -7.67 -21.08
CA ALA A 731 -1.75 -8.70 -22.08
C ALA A 731 -2.53 -8.17 -23.29
N ASP A 732 -3.33 -7.11 -23.12
CA ASP A 732 -4.14 -6.48 -24.16
C ASP A 732 -3.35 -5.40 -24.93
N SER A 733 -2.21 -4.93 -24.41
CA SER A 733 -1.43 -3.86 -25.03
C SER A 733 -0.78 -4.28 -26.35
N TRP A 734 -0.44 -5.57 -26.50
CA TRP A 734 0.39 -6.07 -27.61
C TRP A 734 -0.11 -7.36 -28.27
N GLU A 735 -1.29 -7.82 -27.88
CA GLU A 735 -2.01 -8.86 -28.61
C GLU A 735 -3.48 -8.47 -28.72
N PRO A 736 -4.13 -8.79 -29.86
CA PRO A 736 -5.57 -8.64 -29.96
C PRO A 736 -6.24 -9.41 -28.81
N LYS A 737 -7.27 -8.78 -28.23
CA LYS A 737 -8.06 -9.42 -27.17
C LYS A 737 -8.50 -10.80 -27.62
N SER A 738 -8.57 -11.76 -26.69
CA SER A 738 -9.19 -13.05 -27.01
C SER A 738 -10.64 -12.85 -27.46
N LEU A 739 -11.17 -13.76 -28.30
CA LEU A 739 -12.55 -13.72 -28.77
C LEU A 739 -13.55 -13.54 -27.63
N GLY A 740 -13.39 -14.29 -26.52
CA GLY A 740 -14.23 -14.15 -25.33
C GLY A 740 -14.13 -12.77 -24.66
N SER A 741 -12.93 -12.18 -24.60
CA SER A 741 -12.78 -10.82 -24.05
C SER A 741 -13.24 -9.72 -25.02
N TYR A 742 -13.22 -9.96 -26.33
CA TYR A 742 -13.74 -9.04 -27.35
C TYR A 742 -15.27 -8.96 -27.30
N LEU A 743 -15.94 -10.11 -27.20
CA LEU A 743 -17.40 -10.20 -27.16
C LEU A 743 -18.01 -9.75 -25.81
N GLY A 744 -17.26 -9.88 -24.71
CA GLY A 744 -17.72 -9.51 -23.37
C GLY A 744 -18.84 -10.40 -22.83
N LYS A 745 -19.32 -10.12 -21.61
CA LYS A 745 -20.33 -10.95 -20.92
C LYS A 745 -21.70 -10.95 -21.63
N VAL A 746 -22.11 -9.78 -22.16
CA VAL A 746 -23.39 -9.61 -22.86
C VAL A 746 -23.34 -10.23 -24.26
N GLY A 747 -22.20 -10.17 -24.96
CA GLY A 747 -22.03 -10.82 -26.26
C GLY A 747 -22.01 -12.35 -26.15
N ILE A 748 -21.42 -12.91 -25.09
CA ILE A 748 -21.47 -14.35 -24.81
C ILE A 748 -22.91 -14.78 -24.49
N PHE A 749 -23.63 -14.04 -23.64
CA PHE A 749 -25.03 -14.35 -23.31
C PHE A 749 -25.97 -14.27 -24.54
N LEU A 750 -25.82 -13.23 -25.37
CA LEU A 750 -26.56 -13.10 -26.63
C LEU A 750 -26.19 -14.20 -27.63
N SER A 751 -24.93 -14.63 -27.70
CA SER A 751 -24.49 -15.72 -28.60
C SER A 751 -25.03 -17.09 -28.19
N VAL A 752 -25.29 -17.31 -26.90
CA VAL A 752 -25.91 -18.52 -26.36
C VAL A 752 -27.42 -18.52 -26.61
N ILE A 753 -28.09 -17.37 -26.50
CA ILE A 753 -29.56 -17.26 -26.65
C ILE A 753 -30.01 -17.20 -28.12
N THR A 754 -29.20 -16.63 -29.02
CA THR A 754 -29.56 -16.48 -30.45
C THR A 754 -29.15 -17.66 -31.35
N ALA A 755 -28.97 -18.85 -30.78
CA ALA A 755 -28.78 -20.12 -31.49
C ALA A 755 -27.67 -20.10 -32.56
N GLY A 756 -26.39 -19.98 -32.17
CA GLY A 756 -25.20 -20.34 -32.99
C GLY A 756 -24.91 -19.50 -34.25
N VAL A 757 -25.91 -19.21 -35.08
CA VAL A 757 -25.81 -18.61 -36.41
C VAL A 757 -25.29 -17.17 -36.34
N GLY A 758 -25.76 -16.35 -35.39
CA GLY A 758 -25.27 -14.98 -35.22
C GLY A 758 -23.79 -14.90 -34.78
N PHE A 759 -23.34 -15.87 -33.98
CA PHE A 759 -21.94 -15.97 -33.56
C PHE A 759 -21.01 -16.34 -34.72
N PHE A 760 -21.42 -17.32 -35.53
CA PHE A 760 -20.63 -17.78 -36.67
C PHE A 760 -20.66 -16.81 -37.86
N LEU A 761 -21.81 -16.17 -38.15
CA LEU A 761 -21.94 -15.28 -39.31
C LEU A 761 -21.48 -13.84 -39.07
N VAL A 762 -21.51 -13.35 -37.82
CA VAL A 762 -21.18 -11.93 -37.51
C VAL A 762 -20.06 -11.82 -36.49
N GLY A 763 -20.11 -12.60 -35.42
CA GLY A 763 -19.13 -12.53 -34.32
C GLY A 763 -17.71 -12.91 -34.75
N LEU A 764 -17.54 -14.07 -35.40
CA LEU A 764 -16.24 -14.56 -35.87
C LEU A 764 -15.64 -13.68 -36.98
N PRO A 765 -16.38 -13.28 -38.03
CA PRO A 765 -15.84 -12.36 -39.05
C PRO A 765 -15.46 -11.00 -38.48
N ALA A 766 -16.30 -10.40 -37.63
CA ALA A 766 -15.99 -9.12 -37.00
C ALA A 766 -14.74 -9.22 -36.10
N TYR A 767 -14.60 -10.32 -35.37
CA TYR A 767 -13.39 -10.59 -34.60
C TYR A 767 -12.15 -10.80 -35.47
N ALA A 768 -12.25 -11.51 -36.59
CA ALA A 768 -11.15 -11.69 -37.53
C ALA A 768 -10.68 -10.34 -38.11
N VAL A 769 -11.62 -9.45 -38.46
CA VAL A 769 -11.32 -8.07 -38.90
C VAL A 769 -10.67 -7.27 -37.78
N TYR A 770 -11.21 -7.31 -36.56
CA TYR A 770 -10.62 -6.66 -35.38
C TYR A 770 -9.19 -7.15 -35.13
N LYS A 771 -8.98 -8.47 -35.15
CA LYS A 771 -7.68 -9.12 -34.94
C LYS A 771 -6.68 -8.69 -36.01
N SER A 772 -7.08 -8.72 -37.27
CA SER A 772 -6.25 -8.30 -38.41
C SER A 772 -5.84 -6.82 -38.29
N LYS A 773 -6.81 -5.92 -38.03
CA LYS A 773 -6.56 -4.49 -37.86
C LYS A 773 -5.64 -4.21 -36.67
N THR A 774 -5.84 -4.91 -35.56
CA THR A 774 -5.00 -4.77 -34.36
C THR A 774 -3.58 -5.25 -34.62
N ASN A 775 -3.41 -6.40 -35.29
CA ASN A 775 -2.09 -6.90 -35.67
C ASN A 775 -1.37 -5.96 -36.64
N ALA A 776 -2.07 -5.39 -37.62
CA ALA A 776 -1.51 -4.44 -38.57
C ALA A 776 -1.00 -3.14 -37.90
N GLN A 777 -1.52 -2.80 -36.72
CA GLN A 777 -1.04 -1.66 -35.92
C GLN A 777 0.14 -2.02 -35.01
N ILE A 778 0.14 -3.24 -34.45
CA ILE A 778 1.13 -3.66 -33.44
C ILE A 778 2.42 -4.17 -34.08
N GLU A 779 2.34 -4.96 -35.16
CA GLU A 779 3.51 -5.61 -35.76
C GLU A 779 4.59 -4.63 -36.26
N PRO A 780 4.25 -3.52 -36.93
CA PRO A 780 5.26 -2.54 -37.35
C PRO A 780 6.03 -1.91 -36.18
N LYS A 781 5.36 -1.69 -35.04
CA LYS A 781 5.98 -1.14 -33.83
C LYS A 781 6.99 -2.09 -33.22
N ILE A 782 6.68 -3.39 -33.20
CA ILE A 782 7.59 -4.45 -32.76
C ILE A 782 8.83 -4.49 -33.65
N GLN A 783 8.63 -4.50 -34.97
CA GLN A 783 9.72 -4.60 -35.92
C GLN A 783 10.65 -3.40 -35.82
N ALA A 784 10.10 -2.19 -35.63
CA ALA A 784 10.87 -0.99 -35.36
C ALA A 784 11.68 -1.11 -34.07
N ALA A 785 11.04 -1.46 -32.94
CA ALA A 785 11.73 -1.60 -31.66
C ALA A 785 12.83 -2.69 -31.68
N MET A 786 12.58 -3.80 -32.39
CA MET A 786 13.55 -4.88 -32.58
C MET A 786 14.74 -4.43 -33.45
N LYS A 787 14.47 -3.67 -34.52
CA LYS A 787 15.52 -3.09 -35.37
C LYS A 787 16.41 -2.13 -34.57
N ASP A 788 15.80 -1.32 -33.70
CA ASP A 788 16.52 -0.38 -32.85
C ASP A 788 17.43 -1.12 -31.84
N TYR A 789 16.91 -2.20 -31.23
CA TYR A 789 17.71 -3.10 -30.39
C TYR A 789 18.90 -3.69 -31.17
N GLN A 790 18.65 -4.25 -32.35
CA GLN A 790 19.69 -4.84 -33.20
C GLN A 790 20.76 -3.82 -33.61
N SER A 791 20.37 -2.60 -33.95
CA SER A 791 21.30 -1.55 -34.36
C SER A 791 22.22 -1.14 -33.21
N ALA A 792 21.66 -0.95 -32.01
CA ALA A 792 22.43 -0.63 -30.80
C ALA A 792 23.44 -1.73 -30.41
N HIS A 793 23.11 -3.01 -30.67
CA HIS A 793 23.97 -4.15 -30.32
C HIS A 793 24.90 -4.59 -31.47
N GLN A 794 24.72 -4.10 -32.70
CA GLN A 794 25.67 -4.31 -33.80
C GLN A 794 26.86 -3.35 -33.73
N GLU A 795 26.67 -2.13 -33.21
CA GLU A 795 27.75 -1.15 -33.05
C GLU A 795 28.78 -1.57 -31.98
N GLU A 796 28.40 -2.36 -30.97
CA GLU A 796 29.35 -2.91 -29.99
C GLU A 796 30.21 -4.07 -30.52
N VAL A 797 29.87 -4.66 -31.68
CA VAL A 797 30.52 -5.87 -32.22
C VAL A 797 31.41 -5.60 -33.44
N ASN A 798 31.52 -4.35 -33.91
CA ASN A 798 32.52 -4.01 -34.93
C ASN A 798 33.91 -3.94 -34.28
N PRO A 799 34.83 -4.89 -34.52
CA PRO A 799 36.20 -4.73 -34.08
C PRO A 799 36.77 -3.52 -34.82
N VAL A 800 37.27 -2.53 -34.09
CA VAL A 800 38.13 -1.50 -34.67
C VAL A 800 39.26 -2.24 -35.38
N THR A 801 39.20 -2.28 -36.70
CA THR A 801 40.27 -2.78 -37.55
C THR A 801 41.42 -1.80 -37.46
N CYS A 802 42.26 -1.99 -36.43
CA CYS A 802 43.58 -1.38 -36.40
C CYS A 802 44.43 -2.04 -37.49
N ASN A 803 44.41 -1.44 -38.68
CA ASN A 803 45.43 -1.70 -39.70
C ASN A 803 46.76 -1.13 -39.21
N GLY A 804 47.57 -1.98 -38.58
CA GLY A 804 48.93 -1.61 -38.18
C GLY A 804 49.71 -2.75 -37.52
N GLY A 805 50.32 -3.61 -38.35
CA GLY A 805 51.61 -4.30 -38.12
C GLY A 805 51.76 -5.27 -36.91
N PRO A 806 52.48 -6.39 -37.08
CA PRO A 806 52.68 -7.35 -35.99
C PRO A 806 53.77 -6.83 -35.03
N GLN A 807 53.38 -6.48 -33.80
CA GLN A 807 54.31 -6.50 -32.67
C GLN A 807 53.76 -7.40 -31.56
N THR A 808 54.57 -8.40 -31.24
CA THR A 808 54.47 -9.32 -30.12
C THR A 808 54.45 -8.55 -28.80
N LEU A 809 53.42 -8.74 -27.98
CA LEU A 809 53.51 -8.49 -26.54
C LEU A 809 52.54 -9.38 -25.76
N VAL A 810 53.16 -10.27 -24.98
CA VAL A 810 52.57 -10.99 -23.85
C VAL A 810 52.30 -9.95 -22.76
N GLY A 811 51.05 -9.85 -22.27
CA GLY A 811 50.70 -8.90 -21.23
C GLY A 811 49.34 -9.16 -20.61
N THR A 812 49.36 -9.61 -19.36
CA THR A 812 48.26 -9.71 -18.39
C THR A 812 47.32 -8.50 -18.37
N LEU A 813 46.01 -8.76 -18.42
CA LEU A 813 44.95 -7.78 -18.21
C LEU A 813 44.91 -7.38 -16.73
N ASN A 814 45.51 -6.22 -16.44
CA ASN A 814 45.38 -5.49 -15.19
C ASN A 814 44.44 -4.31 -15.46
N VAL A 815 43.23 -4.34 -14.90
CA VAL A 815 42.24 -3.26 -15.03
C VAL A 815 42.53 -2.21 -13.97
N SER A 816 43.39 -1.24 -14.29
CA SER A 816 43.55 -0.01 -13.51
C SER A 816 42.57 1.05 -14.00
N GLY A 817 41.85 1.65 -13.04
CA GLY A 817 40.79 2.61 -13.28
C GLY A 817 41.22 3.90 -13.98
N GLN A 818 40.34 4.35 -14.87
CA GLN A 818 40.19 5.75 -15.22
C GLN A 818 38.70 6.02 -15.42
N SER A 819 38.16 6.87 -14.54
CA SER A 819 36.78 7.33 -14.56
C SER A 819 36.56 8.26 -15.74
N ILE A 820 35.91 7.77 -16.79
CA ILE A 820 35.21 8.63 -17.73
C ILE A 820 33.88 8.96 -17.07
N GLY A 821 33.66 10.25 -16.80
CA GLY A 821 32.45 10.78 -16.18
C GLY A 821 31.21 10.37 -16.97
N LYS A 822 30.46 9.40 -16.43
CA LYS A 822 29.07 9.19 -16.79
C LYS A 822 28.29 10.29 -16.08
N GLY A 823 27.58 11.12 -16.85
CA GLY A 823 26.52 11.94 -16.28
C GLY A 823 25.58 11.02 -15.50
N ASP A 824 25.28 11.40 -14.26
CA ASP A 824 24.30 10.72 -13.43
C ASP A 824 22.95 10.76 -14.18
N VAL A 825 22.64 9.65 -14.85
CA VAL A 825 21.34 9.47 -15.50
C VAL A 825 20.30 9.40 -14.39
N PHE A 826 19.29 10.27 -14.47
CA PHE A 826 18.10 10.29 -13.62
C PHE A 826 17.34 8.96 -13.74
N GLY A 827 17.78 7.95 -13.01
CA GLY A 827 17.25 6.61 -13.10
C GLY A 827 17.31 5.91 -11.74
N PHE A 828 16.23 5.21 -11.44
CA PHE A 828 16.09 4.27 -10.35
C PHE A 828 17.36 3.42 -10.24
N THR A 829 18.16 3.57 -9.18
CA THR A 829 19.14 2.52 -8.87
C THR A 829 18.34 1.30 -8.44
N PRO A 830 18.48 0.13 -9.11
CA PRO A 830 17.77 -1.05 -8.68
C PRO A 830 18.11 -1.34 -7.21
N PRO A 831 17.11 -1.62 -6.35
CA PRO A 831 17.38 -1.96 -4.96
C PRO A 831 18.29 -3.19 -4.92
N PRO A 832 19.18 -3.31 -3.91
CA PRO A 832 19.95 -4.53 -3.73
C PRO A 832 18.98 -5.71 -3.56
N PRO A 833 19.32 -6.91 -4.04
CA PRO A 833 18.50 -8.09 -3.75
C PRO A 833 18.33 -8.23 -2.23
N PRO A 834 17.15 -8.67 -1.75
CA PRO A 834 16.92 -8.88 -0.33
C PRO A 834 18.05 -9.73 0.24
N LYS A 835 18.63 -9.27 1.34
CA LYS A 835 19.57 -10.10 2.10
C LYS A 835 18.77 -11.30 2.60
N THR A 836 19.10 -12.48 2.10
CA THR A 836 18.84 -13.71 2.85
C THR A 836 19.86 -13.70 3.99
N ASP A 837 19.58 -12.95 5.04
CA ASP A 837 20.31 -13.12 6.29
C ASP A 837 20.02 -14.55 6.80
N SER A 838 21.10 -15.15 7.28
CA SER A 838 21.31 -16.53 7.72
C SER A 838 20.12 -17.22 8.40
N PRO A 839 20.05 -18.56 8.37
CA PRO A 839 18.97 -19.31 9.00
C PRO A 839 18.83 -18.87 10.45
N SER A 840 17.61 -18.46 10.81
CA SER A 840 17.16 -18.42 12.19
C SER A 840 17.71 -19.66 12.89
N GLN A 841 18.43 -19.46 14.00
CA GLN A 841 18.82 -20.52 14.92
C GLN A 841 17.55 -21.20 15.42
N GLY A 842 17.09 -22.18 14.65
CA GLY A 842 16.11 -23.16 15.05
C GLY A 842 16.82 -24.13 15.98
N VAL A 843 16.25 -24.27 17.17
CA VAL A 843 16.52 -25.28 18.18
C VAL A 843 16.93 -26.60 17.53
N GLU A 844 18.19 -27.00 17.72
CA GLU A 844 18.66 -28.38 17.51
C GLU A 844 17.91 -29.29 18.49
N LEU A 845 16.86 -29.96 18.02
CA LEU A 845 16.32 -31.14 18.67
C LEU A 845 16.88 -32.36 17.94
N LEU A 846 17.82 -33.00 18.62
CA LEU A 846 18.41 -34.29 18.30
C LEU A 846 17.33 -35.32 17.98
N GLU A 847 17.37 -35.86 16.76
CA GLU A 847 16.93 -37.22 16.49
C GLU A 847 17.99 -38.18 17.07
N GLU A 848 17.61 -39.00 18.05
CA GLU A 848 17.93 -40.44 18.02
C GLU A 848 17.10 -41.25 19.04
N ILE A 849 16.54 -42.35 18.52
CA ILE A 849 16.38 -43.68 19.16
C ILE A 849 15.03 -44.02 19.85
N THR A 850 14.18 -44.66 19.02
CA THR A 850 13.55 -45.99 19.16
C THR A 850 12.21 -46.22 19.89
N ASN A 851 11.39 -46.96 19.12
CA ASN A 851 10.57 -48.13 19.46
C ASN A 851 9.06 -47.99 19.69
N ASP A 852 8.38 -48.91 18.98
CA ASP A 852 7.07 -49.51 19.20
C ASP A 852 5.81 -48.66 19.05
N THR A 853 5.08 -48.87 17.94
CA THR A 853 3.97 -49.85 17.95
C THR A 853 3.29 -49.94 16.58
N THR A 854 3.09 -51.18 16.15
CA THR A 854 2.31 -51.62 15.00
C THR A 854 0.83 -51.23 15.12
N PRO A 855 0.12 -50.85 14.04
CA PRO A 855 -1.33 -50.92 14.02
C PRO A 855 -1.78 -52.20 13.29
N THR A 856 -2.37 -53.12 14.04
CA THR A 856 -3.22 -54.18 13.49
C THR A 856 -4.51 -53.58 12.94
N TYR A 857 -4.80 -53.87 11.67
CA TYR A 857 -6.10 -53.69 11.05
C TYR A 857 -7.13 -54.65 11.64
N GLN A 858 -8.25 -54.10 12.12
CA GLN A 858 -9.60 -54.66 11.97
C GLN A 858 -10.58 -53.50 11.70
#